data_AF-A0A2T6DLG8-F1
#
_entry.id   AF-A0A2T6DLG8-F1
#
_cell.length_a   1.000
_cell.length_b   1.000
_cell.length_c   1.000
_cell.angle_alpha   90.00
_cell.angle_beta   90.00
_cell.angle_gamma   90.00
#
_symmetry.space_group_name_H-M   'P 1'
#
loop_
_entity.id
_entity.type
_entity.pdbx_description
1 polymer ?
#
loop_
_entity_poly.entity_id
_entity_poly.type
_entity_poly.pdbx_seq_one_letter_code
_entity_poly.pdbx_strand_id
1 'polypeptide(L)'
;MDGIGLIQDLAIVLLAAGLAGSLCRRIGLSVIVGYLLAGVIVGPYTPPFSWILDVGRIEALSQVGMVFLMFGIGLGLSVSRLARMGAPTLVATALGAFFMLNLTKVLGYFVGWTGEQSLYLAAMFMVSSSAVIAKVVEELGLSHEKAAQHALSITVLEDVVAVTMLTVLASRTGAQGSSIGALLAGLTAFVVLLVGAGLLMVPKLMRRLEARADPELQTIIVAGILFLLALAAVKAGYSLALGAFLLGAIVAELPQKTGVQKAFNGMRDLFSSVFFVSIGMMIDIRLLIDVWGWILGLTVFVLVARTAGTTLALTLSGTKPAEARRAGLLLTPLGEFSFIIAQLGVSSGVLPKTYYPLAVGVSILTVFLMPLINRFSTPILEFGERAEPGWLRGAFEAYHGWLDQLQSAPTRSGSWKLIRGRLGQIALETAFVTGLLIFSGQLLELLQDEAGAFSLEAENVGYVFWAVVTLVALVPLVAIWRNINAIAMIYAENVSASRVPYALVQNTIKGTAAVVMAYWLYLILPIHQFGPLGWVLIGVFAILVIAFYSRRLIYWHSEWQTSVREVLEQPAETDPEAQRLQRLEGLDSWNVRLVECVVPDSAPYSGQTLAELAIPSRFGCVVLELERNGMVITAIGPDLRVYPGDKLLLLGGERQTRDALAGLSQSRKAEGDDEAFRGSVLETLHLPPGPWSGQTLAQLNIGRLTGTRIAGIRRGKTTIISPSGQERLESGDDLLVAGTLAEIAAFRRWLKSQQPVAASA
;
A
#
# COMPACT_ATOMS: atom_id res chain seq x y z
N MET A 1 21.18 -4.83 -34.34
CA MET A 1 20.21 -3.71 -34.47
C MET A 1 19.01 -3.90 -33.54
N ASP A 2 18.97 -4.98 -32.73
CA ASP A 2 17.83 -5.33 -31.86
C ASP A 2 17.65 -4.41 -30.65
N GLY A 3 18.73 -3.87 -30.09
CA GLY A 3 18.66 -2.96 -28.94
C GLY A 3 17.97 -1.63 -29.26
N ILE A 4 18.11 -1.10 -30.49
CA ILE A 4 17.43 0.14 -30.90
C ILE A 4 15.93 -0.09 -31.03
N GLY A 5 15.53 -1.24 -31.58
CA GLY A 5 14.12 -1.61 -31.69
C GLY A 5 13.45 -1.75 -30.31
N LEU A 6 14.14 -2.31 -29.33
CA LEU A 6 13.63 -2.39 -27.95
C LEU A 6 13.34 -1.01 -27.35
N ILE A 7 14.25 -0.06 -27.52
CA ILE A 7 14.09 1.32 -27.01
C ILE A 7 12.94 2.02 -27.73
N GLN A 8 12.81 1.82 -29.04
CA GLN A 8 11.72 2.37 -29.84
C GLN A 8 10.36 1.81 -29.38
N ASP A 9 10.24 0.48 -29.26
CA ASP A 9 9.01 -0.18 -28.80
C ASP A 9 8.62 0.31 -27.40
N LEU A 10 9.59 0.40 -26.49
CA LEU A 10 9.37 0.91 -25.13
C LEU A 10 8.93 2.39 -25.14
N ALA A 11 9.56 3.23 -25.95
CA ALA A 11 9.18 4.63 -26.07
C ALA A 11 7.74 4.80 -26.57
N ILE A 12 7.34 4.02 -27.59
CA ILE A 12 5.98 4.04 -28.13
C ILE A 12 4.97 3.58 -27.06
N VAL A 13 5.27 2.47 -26.39
CA VAL A 13 4.43 1.91 -25.30
C VAL A 13 4.22 2.94 -24.19
N LEU A 14 5.29 3.57 -23.71
CA LEU A 14 5.22 4.53 -22.60
C LEU A 14 4.50 5.84 -23.00
N LEU A 15 4.75 6.34 -24.21
CA LEU A 15 4.04 7.54 -24.70
C LEU A 15 2.55 7.26 -24.89
N ALA A 16 2.19 6.12 -25.49
CA ALA A 16 0.80 5.70 -25.64
C ALA A 16 0.12 5.52 -24.29
N ALA A 17 0.78 4.84 -23.34
CA ALA A 17 0.30 4.66 -21.97
C ALA A 17 0.08 5.99 -21.25
N GLY A 18 1.04 6.92 -21.34
CA GLY A 18 0.96 8.24 -20.73
C GLY A 18 -0.18 9.09 -21.29
N LEU A 19 -0.37 9.09 -22.62
CA LEU A 19 -1.45 9.82 -23.28
C LEU A 19 -2.82 9.22 -22.94
N ALA A 20 -2.99 7.90 -23.12
CA ALA A 20 -4.24 7.21 -22.85
C ALA A 20 -4.61 7.23 -21.36
N GLY A 21 -3.63 7.05 -20.46
CA GLY A 21 -3.79 7.16 -19.02
C GLY A 21 -4.17 8.56 -18.57
N SER A 22 -3.54 9.61 -19.13
CA SER A 22 -3.90 11.01 -18.88
C SER A 22 -5.32 11.33 -19.32
N LEU A 23 -5.73 10.84 -20.50
CA LEU A 23 -7.09 10.99 -21.00
C LEU A 23 -8.10 10.28 -20.09
N CYS A 24 -7.83 9.03 -19.70
CA CYS A 24 -8.67 8.27 -18.78
C CYS A 24 -8.81 8.96 -17.43
N ARG A 25 -7.72 9.52 -16.90
CA ARG A 25 -7.76 10.28 -15.64
C ARG A 25 -8.65 11.52 -15.74
N ARG A 26 -8.64 12.23 -16.88
CA ARG A 26 -9.50 13.41 -17.11
C ARG A 26 -10.99 13.08 -17.14
N ILE A 27 -11.36 11.88 -17.58
CA ILE A 27 -12.75 11.40 -17.62
C ILE A 27 -13.14 10.64 -16.33
N GLY A 28 -12.32 10.65 -15.29
CA GLY A 28 -12.58 10.00 -14.00
C GLY A 28 -12.26 8.49 -13.95
N LEU A 29 -11.82 7.88 -15.05
CA LEU A 29 -11.47 6.46 -15.09
C LEU A 29 -10.13 6.16 -14.40
N SER A 30 -9.88 4.88 -14.12
CA SER A 30 -8.59 4.40 -13.64
C SER A 30 -7.52 4.50 -14.72
N VAL A 31 -6.28 4.83 -14.34
CA VAL A 31 -5.14 4.93 -15.24
C VAL A 31 -4.82 3.57 -15.89
N ILE A 32 -5.05 2.46 -15.17
CA ILE A 32 -4.85 1.09 -15.66
C ILE A 32 -5.71 0.82 -16.90
N VAL A 33 -6.95 1.30 -16.93
CA VAL A 33 -7.83 1.19 -18.11
C VAL A 33 -7.21 1.91 -19.30
N GLY A 34 -6.59 3.07 -19.08
CA GLY A 34 -5.85 3.78 -20.10
C GLY A 34 -4.65 3.00 -20.64
N TYR A 35 -3.91 2.29 -19.78
CA TYR A 35 -2.81 1.43 -20.21
C TYR A 35 -3.28 0.26 -21.07
N LEU A 36 -4.39 -0.39 -20.69
CA LEU A 36 -5.00 -1.45 -21.50
C LEU A 36 -5.42 -0.92 -22.88
N LEU A 37 -6.10 0.24 -22.91
CA LEU A 37 -6.52 0.87 -24.17
C LEU A 37 -5.32 1.26 -25.05
N ALA A 38 -4.24 1.76 -24.46
CA ALA A 38 -3.00 2.01 -25.19
C ALA A 38 -2.46 0.73 -25.82
N GLY A 39 -2.47 -0.39 -25.10
CA GLY A 39 -2.12 -1.70 -25.66
C GLY A 39 -3.01 -2.16 -26.79
N VAL A 40 -4.33 -1.98 -26.66
CA VAL A 40 -5.29 -2.27 -27.75
C VAL A 40 -4.99 -1.43 -28.98
N ILE A 41 -4.67 -0.14 -28.81
CA ILE A 41 -4.41 0.78 -29.92
C ILE A 41 -3.11 0.42 -30.65
N VAL A 42 -2.03 0.24 -29.90
CA VAL A 42 -0.67 0.01 -30.44
C VAL A 42 -0.46 -1.46 -30.86
N GLY A 43 -1.29 -2.37 -30.33
CA GLY A 43 -1.19 -3.81 -30.54
C GLY A 43 -1.38 -4.28 -32.00
N PRO A 44 -1.05 -5.56 -32.27
CA PRO A 44 -1.07 -6.11 -33.63
C PRO A 44 -2.48 -6.28 -34.22
N TYR A 45 -3.53 -6.24 -33.39
CA TYR A 45 -4.91 -6.54 -33.80
C TYR A 45 -5.71 -5.31 -34.29
N THR A 46 -5.11 -4.12 -34.36
CA THR A 46 -5.70 -2.85 -34.82
C THR A 46 -5.01 -2.26 -36.07
N PRO A 47 -5.07 -2.92 -37.24
CA PRO A 47 -4.55 -2.33 -38.48
C PRO A 47 -5.32 -1.04 -38.84
N PRO A 48 -4.65 0.04 -39.30
CA PRO A 48 -3.26 0.14 -39.78
C PRO A 48 -2.19 0.56 -38.74
N PHE A 49 -2.51 0.61 -37.44
CA PHE A 49 -1.68 1.24 -36.40
C PHE A 49 -0.79 0.25 -35.59
N SER A 50 -0.34 -0.85 -36.18
CA SER A 50 0.60 -1.78 -35.52
C SER A 50 2.01 -1.16 -35.47
N TRP A 51 2.24 -0.28 -34.49
CA TRP A 51 3.50 0.48 -34.36
C TRP A 51 4.61 -0.31 -33.65
N ILE A 52 4.29 -1.48 -33.10
CA ILE A 52 5.23 -2.37 -32.42
C ILE A 52 5.90 -3.29 -33.44
N LEU A 53 7.23 -3.35 -33.38
CA LEU A 53 8.05 -4.16 -34.28
C LEU A 53 8.11 -5.63 -33.84
N ASP A 54 8.10 -5.90 -32.53
CA ASP A 54 8.23 -7.25 -31.97
C ASP A 54 7.46 -7.39 -30.63
N VAL A 55 6.38 -8.17 -30.64
CA VAL A 55 5.53 -8.44 -29.46
C VAL A 55 6.30 -9.18 -28.36
N GLY A 56 7.25 -10.05 -28.72
CA GLY A 56 8.00 -10.87 -27.76
C GLY A 56 8.92 -10.02 -26.87
N ARG A 57 9.45 -8.91 -27.39
CA ARG A 57 10.27 -7.95 -26.61
C ARG A 57 9.46 -7.28 -25.52
N ILE A 58 8.25 -6.84 -25.85
CA ILE A 58 7.36 -6.21 -24.89
C ILE A 58 6.84 -7.23 -23.88
N GLU A 59 6.58 -8.47 -24.29
CA GLU A 59 6.19 -9.55 -23.38
C GLU A 59 7.30 -9.83 -22.36
N ALA A 60 8.57 -9.87 -22.76
CA ALA A 60 9.69 -10.00 -21.82
C ALA A 60 9.77 -8.82 -20.83
N LEU A 61 9.61 -7.58 -21.29
CA LEU A 61 9.54 -6.42 -20.39
C LEU A 61 8.31 -6.46 -19.47
N SER A 62 7.19 -6.99 -19.95
CA SER A 62 5.96 -7.14 -19.17
C SER A 62 6.16 -8.06 -17.96
N GLN A 63 6.99 -9.09 -18.08
CA GLN A 63 7.33 -9.98 -16.95
C GLN A 63 8.09 -9.23 -15.86
N VAL A 64 9.02 -8.33 -16.25
CA VAL A 64 9.70 -7.44 -15.31
C VAL A 64 8.70 -6.48 -14.65
N GLY A 65 7.73 -5.96 -15.42
CA GLY A 65 6.63 -5.16 -14.88
C GLY A 65 5.74 -5.91 -13.91
N MET A 66 5.42 -7.17 -14.19
CA MET A 66 4.70 -8.03 -13.27
C MET A 66 5.50 -8.22 -11.97
N VAL A 67 6.82 -8.41 -12.02
CA VAL A 67 7.67 -8.52 -10.83
C VAL A 67 7.58 -7.25 -9.97
N PHE A 68 7.78 -6.07 -10.55
CA PHE A 68 7.71 -4.83 -9.77
C PHE A 68 6.29 -4.52 -9.27
N LEU A 69 5.26 -4.84 -10.05
CA LEU A 69 3.86 -4.71 -9.63
C LEU A 69 3.58 -5.60 -8.41
N MET A 70 3.90 -6.89 -8.50
CA MET A 70 3.67 -7.86 -7.43
C MET A 70 4.50 -7.55 -6.19
N PHE A 71 5.74 -7.08 -6.37
CA PHE A 71 6.57 -6.58 -5.28
C PHE A 71 5.93 -5.37 -4.59
N GLY A 72 5.44 -4.40 -5.36
CA GLY A 72 4.75 -3.23 -4.83
C GLY A 72 3.48 -3.58 -4.04
N ILE A 73 2.73 -4.60 -4.50
CA ILE A 73 1.57 -5.13 -3.77
C ILE A 73 2.01 -5.81 -2.48
N GLY A 74 3.07 -6.63 -2.54
CA GLY A 74 3.67 -7.26 -1.36
C GLY A 74 4.15 -6.24 -0.33
N LEU A 75 4.76 -5.14 -0.74
CA LEU A 75 5.16 -4.05 0.15
C LEU A 75 3.97 -3.39 0.87
N GLY A 76 2.80 -3.38 0.24
CA GLY A 76 1.55 -2.87 0.84
C GLY A 76 0.95 -3.80 1.90
N LEU A 77 1.40 -5.05 1.94
CA LEU A 77 0.96 -6.10 2.85
C LEU A 77 1.96 -6.28 4.00
N SER A 78 1.74 -5.57 5.10
CA SER A 78 2.41 -5.90 6.35
C SER A 78 1.60 -6.93 7.14
N VAL A 79 2.28 -7.96 7.65
CA VAL A 79 1.78 -8.95 8.62
C VAL A 79 1.22 -8.23 9.84
N SER A 80 1.84 -7.13 10.28
CA SER A 80 1.32 -6.27 11.36
C SER A 80 -0.02 -5.60 11.02
N ARG A 81 -0.25 -5.21 9.76
CA ARG A 81 -1.54 -4.66 9.29
C ARG A 81 -2.58 -5.79 9.20
N LEU A 82 -2.17 -6.95 8.67
CA LEU A 82 -3.01 -8.14 8.58
C LEU A 82 -3.55 -8.60 9.95
N ALA A 83 -2.67 -8.62 10.96
CA ALA A 83 -3.04 -8.95 12.33
C ALA A 83 -4.06 -7.96 12.94
N ARG A 84 -3.98 -6.68 12.57
CA ARG A 84 -4.89 -5.62 13.04
C ARG A 84 -6.27 -5.66 12.39
N MET A 85 -6.38 -6.16 11.16
CA MET A 85 -7.66 -6.28 10.44
C MET A 85 -8.63 -7.27 11.10
N GLY A 86 -8.13 -8.12 11.99
CA GLY A 86 -8.92 -9.02 12.82
C GLY A 86 -9.37 -10.29 12.11
N ALA A 87 -9.60 -11.34 12.91
CA ALA A 87 -10.11 -12.62 12.41
C ALA A 87 -11.44 -12.53 11.62
N PRO A 88 -12.40 -11.66 11.98
CA PRO A 88 -13.64 -11.51 11.22
C PRO A 88 -13.42 -11.14 9.75
N THR A 89 -12.50 -10.23 9.45
CA THR A 89 -12.20 -9.80 8.07
C THR A 89 -11.56 -10.94 7.28
N LEU A 90 -10.64 -11.70 7.89
CA LEU A 90 -10.04 -12.90 7.27
C LEU A 90 -11.09 -13.96 6.93
N VAL A 91 -12.01 -14.23 7.86
CA VAL A 91 -13.12 -15.16 7.64
C VAL A 91 -14.05 -14.65 6.56
N ALA A 92 -14.34 -13.34 6.54
CA ALA A 92 -15.18 -12.73 5.50
C ALA A 92 -14.55 -12.87 4.11
N THR A 93 -13.25 -12.60 3.95
CA THR A 93 -12.59 -12.79 2.66
C THR A 93 -12.59 -14.26 2.23
N ALA A 94 -12.30 -15.19 3.14
CA ALA A 94 -12.32 -16.63 2.83
C ALA A 94 -13.72 -17.12 2.44
N LEU A 95 -14.76 -16.71 3.17
CA LEU A 95 -16.15 -17.01 2.85
C LEU A 95 -16.58 -16.36 1.53
N GLY A 96 -16.16 -15.12 1.26
CA GLY A 96 -16.44 -14.42 0.01
C GLY A 96 -15.85 -15.15 -1.20
N ALA A 97 -14.58 -15.56 -1.10
CA ALA A 97 -13.92 -16.39 -2.12
C ALA A 97 -14.61 -17.76 -2.29
N PHE A 98 -15.00 -18.40 -1.18
CA PHE A 98 -15.75 -19.65 -1.20
C PHE A 98 -17.10 -19.49 -1.91
N PHE A 99 -17.88 -18.45 -1.61
CA PHE A 99 -19.16 -18.20 -2.27
C PHE A 99 -18.98 -17.93 -3.75
N MET A 100 -18.04 -17.08 -4.13
CA MET A 100 -17.76 -16.79 -5.55
C MET A 100 -17.33 -18.03 -6.32
N LEU A 101 -16.51 -18.89 -5.72
CA LEU A 101 -16.09 -20.15 -6.32
C LEU A 101 -17.27 -21.10 -6.54
N ASN A 102 -18.15 -21.26 -5.56
CA ASN A 102 -19.32 -22.13 -5.70
C ASN A 102 -20.36 -21.56 -6.66
N LEU A 103 -20.67 -20.26 -6.59
CA LEU A 103 -21.61 -19.60 -7.50
C LEU A 103 -21.13 -19.70 -8.95
N THR A 104 -19.84 -19.51 -9.20
CA THR A 104 -19.26 -19.63 -10.54
C THR A 104 -19.26 -21.07 -11.05
N LYS A 105 -19.04 -22.06 -10.16
CA LYS A 105 -19.19 -23.49 -10.52
C LYS A 105 -20.62 -23.85 -10.88
N VAL A 106 -21.61 -23.34 -10.13
CA VAL A 106 -23.03 -23.55 -10.43
C VAL A 106 -23.36 -22.94 -11.80
N LEU A 107 -22.93 -21.70 -12.05
CA LEU A 107 -23.09 -21.08 -13.37
C LEU A 107 -22.41 -21.92 -14.47
N GLY A 108 -21.18 -22.38 -14.23
CA GLY A 108 -20.43 -23.21 -15.16
C GLY A 108 -21.12 -24.53 -15.48
N TYR A 109 -21.79 -25.15 -14.50
CA TYR A 109 -22.59 -26.34 -14.73
C TYR A 109 -23.76 -26.09 -15.71
N PHE A 110 -24.47 -24.97 -15.55
CA PHE A 110 -25.57 -24.61 -16.45
C PHE A 110 -25.11 -24.20 -17.85
N VAL A 111 -23.93 -23.55 -17.95
CA VAL A 111 -23.34 -23.12 -19.23
C VAL A 111 -22.60 -24.27 -19.94
N GLY A 112 -22.27 -25.35 -19.23
CA GLY A 112 -21.50 -26.48 -19.77
C GLY A 112 -19.99 -26.30 -19.73
N TRP A 113 -19.47 -25.45 -18.85
CA TRP A 113 -18.02 -25.27 -18.65
C TRP A 113 -17.40 -26.48 -17.94
N THR A 114 -16.14 -26.75 -18.29
CA THR A 114 -15.35 -27.76 -17.57
C THR A 114 -15.03 -27.30 -16.14
N GLY A 115 -14.66 -28.25 -15.28
CA GLY A 115 -14.25 -27.94 -13.91
C GLY A 115 -13.06 -26.98 -13.84
N GLU A 116 -12.10 -27.11 -14.76
CA GLU A 116 -10.94 -26.21 -14.86
C GLU A 116 -11.37 -24.82 -15.36
N GLN A 117 -12.20 -24.71 -16.41
CA GLN A 117 -12.73 -23.43 -16.87
C GLN A 117 -13.48 -22.67 -15.77
N SER A 118 -14.30 -23.39 -15.01
CA SER A 118 -15.05 -22.83 -13.88
C SER A 118 -14.14 -22.38 -12.75
N LEU A 119 -13.04 -23.10 -12.50
CA LEU A 119 -12.05 -22.74 -11.47
C LEU A 119 -11.29 -21.46 -11.84
N TYR A 120 -10.84 -21.35 -13.09
CA TYR A 120 -10.17 -20.14 -13.58
C TYR A 120 -11.10 -18.94 -13.56
N LEU A 121 -12.35 -19.06 -14.06
CA LEU A 121 -13.32 -17.97 -14.00
C LEU A 121 -13.68 -17.58 -12.56
N ALA A 122 -13.82 -18.56 -11.66
CA ALA A 122 -14.02 -18.30 -10.24
C ALA A 122 -12.86 -17.48 -9.65
N ALA A 123 -11.62 -17.84 -9.99
CA ALA A 123 -10.42 -17.14 -9.55
C ALA A 123 -10.36 -15.71 -10.11
N MET A 124 -10.83 -15.49 -11.34
CA MET A 124 -10.94 -14.15 -11.92
C MET A 124 -12.00 -13.29 -11.20
N PHE A 125 -13.14 -13.87 -10.80
CA PHE A 125 -14.26 -13.14 -10.24
C PHE A 125 -14.21 -12.95 -8.72
N MET A 126 -13.37 -13.72 -8.01
CA MET A 126 -13.27 -13.63 -6.56
C MET A 126 -12.41 -12.47 -6.04
N VAL A 127 -11.70 -11.75 -6.90
CA VAL A 127 -10.78 -10.67 -6.53
C VAL A 127 -11.29 -9.30 -7.01
N SER A 128 -11.41 -8.33 -6.10
CA SER A 128 -11.74 -6.93 -6.43
C SER A 128 -10.52 -6.12 -6.87
N SER A 129 -10.77 -4.97 -7.50
CA SER A 129 -9.75 -3.94 -7.72
C SER A 129 -9.56 -3.07 -6.46
N SER A 130 -8.43 -3.24 -5.77
CA SER A 130 -8.06 -2.37 -4.64
C SER A 130 -7.87 -0.90 -5.07
N ALA A 131 -7.21 -0.66 -6.21
CA ALA A 131 -6.96 0.68 -6.73
C ALA A 131 -8.23 1.46 -7.11
N VAL A 132 -9.19 0.80 -7.78
CA VAL A 132 -10.46 1.46 -8.16
C VAL A 132 -11.30 1.73 -6.93
N ILE A 133 -11.39 0.79 -6.00
CA ILE A 133 -12.19 0.95 -4.77
C ILE A 133 -11.61 2.06 -3.88
N ALA A 134 -10.29 2.09 -3.69
CA ALA A 134 -9.62 3.16 -2.94
C ALA A 134 -9.91 4.55 -3.52
N LYS A 135 -9.79 4.69 -4.84
CA LYS A 135 -10.09 5.95 -5.53
C LYS A 135 -11.57 6.36 -5.37
N VAL A 136 -12.50 5.42 -5.52
CA VAL A 136 -13.94 5.69 -5.35
C VAL A 136 -14.24 6.12 -3.92
N VAL A 137 -13.66 5.45 -2.92
CA VAL A 137 -13.83 5.81 -1.50
C VAL A 137 -13.29 7.21 -1.21
N GLU A 138 -12.12 7.56 -1.76
CA GLU A 138 -11.50 8.87 -1.60
C GLU A 138 -12.32 9.99 -2.27
N GLU A 139 -12.70 9.82 -3.54
CA GLU A 139 -13.45 10.82 -4.31
C GLU A 139 -14.83 11.13 -3.72
N LEU A 140 -15.43 10.16 -3.05
CA LEU A 140 -16.74 10.29 -2.43
C LEU A 140 -16.67 10.67 -0.94
N GLY A 141 -15.47 10.82 -0.37
CA GLY A 141 -15.28 11.10 1.05
C GLY A 141 -15.78 10.00 1.98
N LEU A 142 -15.82 8.75 1.53
CA LEU A 142 -16.34 7.60 2.29
C LEU A 142 -15.30 6.97 3.23
N SER A 143 -14.06 7.47 3.28
CA SER A 143 -12.95 6.86 4.04
C SER A 143 -13.24 6.67 5.54
N HIS A 144 -14.12 7.48 6.11
CA HIS A 144 -14.54 7.41 7.50
C HIS A 144 -15.68 6.41 7.76
N GLU A 145 -16.36 5.92 6.71
CA GLU A 145 -17.43 4.93 6.86
C GLU A 145 -16.85 3.54 7.12
N LYS A 146 -17.42 2.84 8.11
CA LYS A 146 -17.05 1.45 8.43
C LYS A 146 -17.19 0.51 7.23
N ALA A 147 -18.22 0.69 6.41
CA ALA A 147 -18.43 -0.09 5.21
C ALA A 147 -17.27 0.06 4.20
N ALA A 148 -16.76 1.28 4.01
CA ALA A 148 -15.61 1.53 3.15
C ALA A 148 -14.32 0.95 3.73
N GLN A 149 -14.11 1.07 5.05
CA GLN A 149 -12.97 0.46 5.73
C GLN A 149 -12.98 -1.07 5.63
N HIS A 150 -14.15 -1.70 5.77
CA HIS A 150 -14.31 -3.14 5.53
C HIS A 150 -14.01 -3.52 4.09
N ALA A 151 -14.50 -2.76 3.11
CA ALA A 151 -14.21 -3.00 1.70
C ALA A 151 -12.70 -2.91 1.41
N LEU A 152 -12.03 -1.84 1.83
CA LEU A 152 -10.58 -1.68 1.65
C LEU A 152 -9.78 -2.77 2.36
N SER A 153 -10.24 -3.19 3.53
CA SER A 153 -9.60 -4.30 4.26
C SER A 153 -9.75 -5.62 3.50
N ILE A 154 -10.94 -5.91 2.98
CA ILE A 154 -11.17 -7.12 2.17
C ILE A 154 -10.32 -7.08 0.91
N THR A 155 -10.21 -5.96 0.19
CA THR A 155 -9.40 -5.90 -1.05
C THR A 155 -7.94 -6.28 -0.83
N VAL A 156 -7.36 -5.84 0.29
CA VAL A 156 -5.97 -6.19 0.65
C VAL A 156 -5.81 -7.69 0.88
N LEU A 157 -6.80 -8.34 1.52
CA LEU A 157 -6.82 -9.79 1.70
C LEU A 157 -7.08 -10.55 0.39
N GLU A 158 -7.90 -9.99 -0.47
CA GLU A 158 -8.19 -10.58 -1.78
C GLU A 158 -6.97 -10.58 -2.69
N ASP A 159 -6.07 -9.61 -2.59
CA ASP A 159 -4.79 -9.62 -3.31
C ASP A 159 -3.93 -10.83 -2.88
N VAL A 160 -3.94 -11.19 -1.58
CA VAL A 160 -3.31 -12.42 -1.08
C VAL A 160 -3.99 -13.67 -1.65
N VAL A 161 -5.32 -13.69 -1.68
CA VAL A 161 -6.09 -14.79 -2.30
C VAL A 161 -5.77 -14.90 -3.78
N ALA A 162 -5.63 -13.79 -4.49
CA ALA A 162 -5.32 -13.73 -5.92
C ALA A 162 -3.96 -14.35 -6.22
N VAL A 163 -2.92 -13.95 -5.48
CA VAL A 163 -1.56 -14.52 -5.62
C VAL A 163 -1.54 -16.01 -5.26
N THR A 164 -2.29 -16.40 -4.22
CA THR A 164 -2.46 -17.81 -3.83
C THR A 164 -3.11 -18.61 -4.96
N MET A 165 -4.22 -18.10 -5.51
CA MET A 165 -4.94 -18.75 -6.62
C MET A 165 -4.10 -18.81 -7.88
N LEU A 166 -3.40 -17.73 -8.25
CA LEU A 166 -2.48 -17.71 -9.40
C LEU A 166 -1.43 -18.81 -9.26
N THR A 167 -0.91 -19.01 -8.05
CA THR A 167 0.06 -20.06 -7.77
C THR A 167 -0.54 -21.46 -7.83
N VAL A 168 -1.73 -21.67 -7.24
CA VAL A 168 -2.43 -22.96 -7.31
C VAL A 168 -2.75 -23.32 -8.77
N LEU A 169 -3.23 -22.37 -9.56
CA LEU A 169 -3.55 -22.56 -10.98
C LEU A 169 -2.29 -22.86 -11.79
N ALA A 170 -1.20 -22.10 -11.60
CA ALA A 170 0.07 -22.36 -12.27
C ALA A 170 0.61 -23.76 -11.94
N SER A 171 0.60 -24.13 -10.67
CA SER A 171 1.11 -25.43 -10.21
C SER A 171 0.32 -26.61 -10.80
N ARG A 172 -1.00 -26.49 -10.97
CA ARG A 172 -1.83 -27.53 -11.62
C ARG A 172 -1.48 -27.75 -13.09
N THR A 173 -0.95 -26.73 -13.78
CA THR A 173 -0.53 -26.88 -15.18
C THR A 173 0.82 -27.59 -15.32
N GLY A 174 1.69 -27.49 -14.30
CA GLY A 174 3.02 -28.13 -14.29
C GLY A 174 3.05 -29.50 -13.60
N ALA A 175 2.26 -29.71 -12.55
CA ALA A 175 2.26 -30.94 -11.74
C ALA A 175 1.04 -31.82 -12.08
N GLN A 176 1.19 -32.71 -13.05
CA GLN A 176 0.20 -33.74 -13.37
C GLN A 176 0.04 -34.71 -12.18
N GLY A 177 -1.10 -34.67 -11.47
CA GLY A 177 -1.52 -35.73 -10.56
C GLY A 177 -1.42 -35.47 -9.05
N SER A 178 -0.93 -34.31 -8.60
CA SER A 178 -0.88 -33.98 -7.17
C SER A 178 -2.26 -33.62 -6.61
N SER A 179 -2.63 -34.19 -5.46
CA SER A 179 -3.87 -33.79 -4.76
C SER A 179 -3.83 -32.30 -4.38
N ILE A 180 -4.98 -31.63 -4.40
CA ILE A 180 -5.10 -30.19 -4.02
C ILE A 180 -4.52 -29.95 -2.62
N GLY A 181 -4.71 -30.90 -1.69
CA GLY A 181 -4.14 -30.83 -0.35
C GLY A 181 -2.61 -30.84 -0.34
N ALA A 182 -1.98 -31.65 -1.20
CA ALA A 182 -0.52 -31.68 -1.35
C ALA A 182 0.02 -30.39 -1.99
N LEU A 183 -0.68 -29.82 -2.98
CA LEU A 183 -0.33 -28.54 -3.60
C LEU A 183 -0.43 -27.38 -2.60
N LEU A 184 -1.51 -27.32 -1.83
CA LEU A 184 -1.68 -26.29 -0.79
C LEU A 184 -0.67 -26.46 0.34
N ALA A 185 -0.39 -27.69 0.75
CA ALA A 185 0.63 -27.97 1.75
C ALA A 185 2.01 -27.55 1.25
N GLY A 186 2.40 -27.94 0.03
CA GLY A 186 3.66 -27.54 -0.60
C GLY A 186 3.78 -26.03 -0.78
N LEU A 187 2.70 -25.35 -1.17
CA LEU A 187 2.67 -23.90 -1.29
C LEU A 187 2.83 -23.22 0.07
N THR A 188 2.09 -23.67 1.08
CA THR A 188 2.18 -23.11 2.45
C THR A 188 3.57 -23.32 3.02
N ALA A 189 4.10 -24.52 2.82
CA ALA A 189 5.45 -24.91 3.20
C ALA A 189 6.48 -24.00 2.50
N PHE A 190 6.39 -23.79 1.20
CA PHE A 190 7.25 -22.90 0.43
C PHE A 190 7.15 -21.43 0.88
N VAL A 191 5.94 -20.91 1.07
CA VAL A 191 5.71 -19.54 1.55
C VAL A 191 6.33 -19.35 2.93
N VAL A 192 6.09 -20.26 3.87
CA VAL A 192 6.63 -20.13 5.23
C VAL A 192 8.15 -20.28 5.23
N LEU A 193 8.71 -21.18 4.42
CA LEU A 193 10.15 -21.27 4.22
C LEU A 193 10.73 -19.95 3.70
N LEU A 194 10.17 -19.43 2.60
CA LEU A 194 10.71 -18.25 1.92
C LEU A 194 10.56 -16.99 2.78
N VAL A 195 9.42 -16.82 3.45
CA VAL A 195 9.18 -15.73 4.39
C VAL A 195 10.07 -15.88 5.62
N GLY A 196 10.16 -17.07 6.21
CA GLY A 196 11.02 -17.33 7.37
C GLY A 196 12.51 -17.11 7.07
N ALA A 197 12.99 -17.63 5.94
CA ALA A 197 14.36 -17.42 5.46
C ALA A 197 14.59 -15.95 5.08
N GLY A 198 13.64 -15.32 4.39
CA GLY A 198 13.71 -13.92 4.00
C GLY A 198 13.77 -12.98 5.20
N LEU A 199 12.89 -13.15 6.19
CA LEU A 199 12.91 -12.40 7.44
C LEU A 199 14.17 -12.64 8.28
N LEU A 200 14.91 -13.72 8.04
CA LEU A 200 16.21 -13.98 8.68
C LEU A 200 17.39 -13.38 7.90
N MET A 201 17.41 -13.58 6.58
CA MET A 201 18.52 -13.25 5.71
C MET A 201 18.52 -11.77 5.33
N VAL A 202 17.36 -11.23 4.93
CA VAL A 202 17.23 -9.86 4.41
C VAL A 202 17.61 -8.82 5.48
N PRO A 203 17.04 -8.80 6.70
CA PRO A 203 17.46 -7.83 7.71
C PRO A 203 18.92 -7.98 8.14
N LYS A 204 19.46 -9.20 8.23
CA LYS A 204 20.89 -9.41 8.56
C LYS A 204 21.81 -8.90 7.47
N LEU A 205 21.45 -9.13 6.20
CA LEU A 205 22.18 -8.61 5.06
C LEU A 205 22.13 -7.08 5.07
N MET A 206 20.95 -6.49 5.25
CA MET A 206 20.78 -5.04 5.31
C MET A 206 21.56 -4.43 6.47
N ARG A 207 21.48 -4.95 7.69
CA ARG A 207 22.26 -4.46 8.85
C ARG A 207 23.78 -4.54 8.64
N ARG A 208 24.27 -5.55 7.91
CA ARG A 208 25.70 -5.66 7.57
C ARG A 208 26.15 -4.63 6.55
N LEU A 209 25.24 -4.25 5.65
CA LEU A 209 25.48 -3.24 4.62
C LEU A 209 25.28 -1.81 5.16
N GLU A 210 24.40 -1.64 6.15
CA GLU A 210 24.07 -0.37 6.81
C GLU A 210 25.26 0.28 7.53
N ALA A 211 26.31 -0.47 7.85
CA ALA A 211 27.50 0.14 8.43
C ALA A 211 28.13 1.21 7.50
N ARG A 212 27.81 1.23 6.19
CA ARG A 212 28.37 2.17 5.19
C ARG A 212 27.50 2.50 3.94
N ALA A 213 26.27 1.99 3.80
CA ALA A 213 25.56 2.05 2.50
C ALA A 213 24.65 3.28 2.31
N ASP A 214 24.80 3.95 1.16
CA ASP A 214 23.86 4.94 0.63
C ASP A 214 22.51 4.30 0.26
N PRO A 215 21.38 5.06 0.30
CA PRO A 215 20.05 4.58 -0.10
C PRO A 215 19.99 3.96 -1.51
N GLU A 216 20.90 4.37 -2.39
CA GLU A 216 21.04 3.84 -3.76
C GLU A 216 21.51 2.38 -3.74
N LEU A 217 22.56 2.07 -2.98
CA LEU A 217 23.10 0.71 -2.87
C LEU A 217 22.08 -0.23 -2.24
N GLN A 218 21.33 0.25 -1.26
CA GLN A 218 20.23 -0.49 -0.64
C GLN A 218 19.16 -0.87 -1.68
N THR A 219 18.78 0.07 -2.55
CA THR A 219 17.80 -0.17 -3.61
C THR A 219 18.29 -1.22 -4.60
N ILE A 220 19.55 -1.14 -5.02
CA ILE A 220 20.18 -2.11 -5.94
C ILE A 220 20.20 -3.52 -5.32
N ILE A 221 20.55 -3.63 -4.04
CA ILE A 221 20.62 -4.92 -3.35
C ILE A 221 19.23 -5.53 -3.19
N VAL A 222 18.23 -4.74 -2.79
CA VAL A 222 16.84 -5.21 -2.73
C VAL A 222 16.35 -5.63 -4.12
N ALA A 223 16.71 -4.91 -5.18
CA ALA A 223 16.33 -5.27 -6.55
C ALA A 223 17.00 -6.60 -6.98
N GLY A 224 18.28 -6.80 -6.64
CA GLY A 224 18.97 -8.07 -6.87
C GLY A 224 18.29 -9.24 -6.13
N ILE A 225 17.94 -9.05 -4.86
CA ILE A 225 17.20 -10.05 -4.07
C ILE A 225 15.81 -10.29 -4.66
N LEU A 226 15.15 -9.25 -5.20
CA LEU A 226 13.85 -9.34 -5.85
C LEU A 226 13.86 -10.30 -7.03
N PHE A 227 14.79 -10.09 -7.97
CA PHE A 227 14.92 -11.00 -9.11
C PHE A 227 15.38 -12.39 -8.69
N LEU A 228 16.29 -12.50 -7.71
CA LEU A 228 16.75 -13.79 -7.21
C LEU A 228 15.62 -14.62 -6.59
N LEU A 229 14.78 -14.01 -5.74
CA LEU A 229 13.62 -14.69 -5.16
C LEU A 229 12.55 -15.03 -6.20
N ALA A 230 12.33 -14.14 -7.17
CA ALA A 230 11.41 -14.41 -8.27
C ALA A 230 11.87 -15.61 -9.11
N LEU A 231 13.18 -15.71 -9.42
CA LEU A 231 13.76 -16.86 -10.11
C LEU A 231 13.73 -18.14 -9.26
N ALA A 232 13.98 -18.03 -7.95
CA ALA A 232 13.87 -19.16 -7.03
C ALA A 232 12.44 -19.72 -6.99
N ALA A 233 11.42 -18.85 -7.03
CA ALA A 233 10.02 -19.27 -7.12
C ALA A 233 9.69 -20.01 -8.43
N VAL A 234 10.22 -19.53 -9.57
CA VAL A 234 10.05 -20.23 -10.86
C VAL A 234 10.71 -21.60 -10.84
N LYS A 235 11.95 -21.69 -10.33
CA LYS A 235 12.67 -22.97 -10.17
C LYS A 235 11.95 -23.94 -9.22
N ALA A 236 11.21 -23.43 -8.24
CA ALA A 236 10.37 -24.21 -7.34
C ALA A 236 9.08 -24.75 -7.98
N GLY A 237 8.80 -24.40 -9.25
CA GLY A 237 7.55 -24.72 -9.94
C GLY A 237 6.39 -23.77 -9.61
N TYR A 238 6.69 -22.58 -9.07
CA TYR A 238 5.70 -21.54 -8.78
C TYR A 238 5.82 -20.35 -9.73
N SER A 239 4.91 -19.37 -9.60
CA SER A 239 4.91 -18.19 -10.46
C SER A 239 6.00 -17.19 -10.07
N LEU A 240 6.52 -16.46 -11.07
CA LEU A 240 7.43 -15.32 -10.87
C LEU A 240 6.82 -14.26 -9.93
N ALA A 241 5.51 -14.05 -10.07
CA ALA A 241 4.72 -13.14 -9.24
C ALA A 241 4.78 -13.47 -7.74
N LEU A 242 4.75 -14.76 -7.38
CA LEU A 242 4.80 -15.19 -5.99
C LEU A 242 6.12 -14.78 -5.31
N GLY A 243 7.27 -15.04 -5.95
CA GLY A 243 8.56 -14.69 -5.37
C GLY A 243 8.72 -13.18 -5.16
N ALA A 244 8.24 -12.39 -6.13
CA ALA A 244 8.24 -10.93 -6.03
C ALA A 244 7.32 -10.40 -4.91
N PHE A 245 6.11 -10.94 -4.83
CA PHE A 245 5.15 -10.61 -3.78
C PHE A 245 5.66 -10.96 -2.37
N LEU A 246 6.25 -12.15 -2.21
CA LEU A 246 6.79 -12.59 -0.93
C LEU A 246 7.95 -11.71 -0.47
N LEU A 247 8.87 -11.32 -1.37
CA LEU A 247 9.90 -10.36 -0.99
C LEU A 247 9.30 -9.02 -0.58
N GLY A 248 8.28 -8.53 -1.29
CA GLY A 248 7.57 -7.31 -0.91
C GLY A 248 7.04 -7.40 0.52
N ALA A 249 6.38 -8.51 0.86
CA ALA A 249 5.85 -8.75 2.22
C ALA A 249 6.97 -8.86 3.27
N ILE A 250 8.12 -9.47 2.92
CA ILE A 250 9.30 -9.53 3.80
C ILE A 250 9.86 -8.12 4.05
N VAL A 251 9.97 -7.29 3.00
CA VAL A 251 10.51 -5.92 3.11
C VAL A 251 9.53 -4.99 3.83
N ALA A 252 8.21 -5.23 3.72
CA ALA A 252 7.18 -4.47 4.43
C ALA A 252 7.35 -4.52 5.96
N GLU A 253 8.00 -5.57 6.45
CA GLU A 253 8.30 -5.81 7.86
C GLU A 253 9.64 -5.22 8.31
N LEU A 254 10.43 -4.65 7.41
CA LEU A 254 11.72 -4.05 7.73
C LEU A 254 11.57 -2.57 8.13
N PRO A 255 12.40 -2.05 9.06
CA PRO A 255 12.39 -0.65 9.44
C PRO A 255 12.58 0.31 8.25
N GLN A 256 13.31 -0.14 7.23
CA GLN A 256 13.64 0.64 6.04
C GLN A 256 12.56 0.57 4.94
N LYS A 257 11.37 0.01 5.21
CA LYS A 257 10.27 -0.13 4.24
C LYS A 257 10.00 1.17 3.48
N THR A 258 10.05 2.32 4.14
CA THR A 258 9.71 3.63 3.55
C THR A 258 10.76 4.08 2.53
N GLY A 259 12.03 3.81 2.79
CA GLY A 259 13.12 4.09 1.85
C GLY A 259 13.01 3.23 0.60
N VAL A 260 12.79 1.91 0.80
CA VAL A 260 12.61 0.97 -0.31
C VAL A 260 11.34 1.27 -1.10
N GLN A 261 10.21 1.52 -0.45
CA GLN A 261 8.96 1.89 -1.11
C GLN A 261 9.15 3.11 -2.01
N LYS A 262 9.77 4.18 -1.50
CA LYS A 262 10.00 5.40 -2.27
C LYS A 262 10.88 5.13 -3.50
N ALA A 263 11.94 4.34 -3.35
CA ALA A 263 12.84 4.01 -4.45
C ALA A 263 12.16 3.13 -5.52
N PHE A 264 11.32 2.17 -5.11
CA PHE A 264 10.67 1.23 -6.03
C PHE A 264 9.35 1.74 -6.61
N ASN A 265 8.70 2.75 -6.02
CA ASN A 265 7.46 3.31 -6.56
C ASN A 265 7.60 3.74 -8.02
N GLY A 266 8.69 4.43 -8.37
CA GLY A 266 8.93 4.86 -9.75
C GLY A 266 9.10 3.69 -10.72
N MET A 267 9.86 2.67 -10.33
CA MET A 267 10.04 1.45 -11.14
C MET A 267 8.73 0.68 -11.29
N ARG A 268 7.98 0.52 -10.20
CA ARG A 268 6.66 -0.10 -10.21
C ARG A 268 5.75 0.63 -11.19
N ASP A 269 5.58 1.93 -11.07
CA ASP A 269 4.62 2.67 -11.88
C ASP A 269 5.01 2.64 -13.38
N LEU A 270 6.31 2.78 -13.67
CA LEU A 270 6.84 2.70 -15.03
C LEU A 270 6.61 1.30 -15.64
N PHE A 271 7.10 0.24 -15.01
CA PHE A 271 7.03 -1.10 -15.60
C PHE A 271 5.63 -1.72 -15.50
N SER A 272 4.80 -1.30 -14.54
CA SER A 272 3.37 -1.69 -14.49
C SER A 272 2.64 -1.17 -15.73
N SER A 273 2.95 0.05 -16.20
CA SER A 273 2.36 0.57 -17.43
C SER A 273 2.72 -0.31 -18.63
N VAL A 274 3.98 -0.74 -18.74
CA VAL A 274 4.45 -1.65 -19.81
C VAL A 274 3.74 -3.00 -19.70
N PHE A 275 3.58 -3.53 -18.48
CA PHE A 275 2.84 -4.77 -18.24
C PHE A 275 1.38 -4.69 -18.71
N PHE A 276 0.65 -3.65 -18.32
CA PHE A 276 -0.75 -3.49 -18.72
C PHE A 276 -0.90 -3.16 -20.22
N VAL A 277 0.03 -2.43 -20.82
CA VAL A 277 0.03 -2.24 -22.27
C VAL A 277 0.27 -3.56 -22.99
N SER A 278 1.21 -4.38 -22.53
CA SER A 278 1.46 -5.72 -23.09
C SER A 278 0.21 -6.60 -23.02
N ILE A 279 -0.51 -6.56 -21.90
CA ILE A 279 -1.83 -7.19 -21.75
C ILE A 279 -2.81 -6.63 -22.80
N GLY A 280 -2.93 -5.30 -22.91
CA GLY A 280 -3.80 -4.67 -23.88
C GLY A 280 -3.53 -5.10 -25.34
N MET A 281 -2.27 -5.33 -25.70
CA MET A 281 -1.87 -5.78 -27.04
C MET A 281 -2.36 -7.19 -27.40
N MET A 282 -2.67 -8.02 -26.40
CA MET A 282 -3.17 -9.39 -26.62
C MET A 282 -4.69 -9.42 -26.89
N ILE A 283 -5.38 -8.29 -26.73
CA ILE A 283 -6.81 -8.18 -26.93
C ILE A 283 -7.12 -8.07 -28.41
N ASP A 284 -7.81 -9.08 -28.95
CA ASP A 284 -8.41 -9.02 -30.27
C ASP A 284 -9.83 -8.42 -30.17
N ILE A 285 -10.03 -7.25 -30.78
CA ILE A 285 -11.31 -6.54 -30.82
C ILE A 285 -12.39 -7.36 -31.51
N ARG A 286 -12.04 -8.19 -32.50
CA ARG A 286 -13.01 -9.04 -33.20
C ARG A 286 -13.58 -10.08 -32.24
N LEU A 287 -12.70 -10.76 -31.50
CA LEU A 287 -13.11 -11.71 -30.46
C LEU A 287 -13.92 -11.01 -29.35
N LEU A 288 -13.57 -9.78 -28.99
CA LEU A 288 -14.31 -8.99 -28.00
C LEU A 288 -15.75 -8.72 -28.46
N ILE A 289 -15.93 -8.39 -29.75
CA ILE A 289 -17.26 -8.19 -30.35
C ILE A 289 -18.02 -9.50 -30.41
N ASP A 290 -17.38 -10.62 -30.76
CA ASP A 290 -18.04 -11.92 -30.84
C ASP A 290 -18.57 -12.39 -29.48
N VAL A 291 -17.84 -12.10 -28.39
CA VAL A 291 -18.21 -12.50 -27.03
C VAL A 291 -18.92 -11.40 -26.22
N TRP A 292 -19.32 -10.29 -26.85
CA TRP A 292 -19.91 -9.14 -26.15
C TRP A 292 -21.14 -9.52 -25.31
N GLY A 293 -21.97 -10.45 -25.81
CA GLY A 293 -23.14 -10.96 -25.10
C GLY A 293 -22.76 -11.71 -23.82
N TRP A 294 -21.68 -12.48 -23.85
CA TRP A 294 -21.13 -13.15 -22.67
C TRP A 294 -20.53 -12.14 -21.69
N ILE A 295 -19.86 -11.10 -22.18
CA ILE A 295 -19.34 -10.03 -21.32
C ILE A 295 -20.49 -9.38 -20.53
N LEU A 296 -21.58 -9.00 -21.19
CA LEU A 296 -22.75 -8.44 -20.49
C LEU A 296 -23.34 -9.41 -19.47
N GLY A 297 -23.59 -10.65 -19.86
CA GLY A 297 -24.17 -11.66 -18.97
C GLY A 297 -23.30 -11.92 -17.74
N LEU A 298 -21.98 -12.00 -17.93
CA LEU A 298 -21.03 -12.22 -16.85
C LEU A 298 -20.82 -10.99 -16.00
N THR A 299 -20.88 -9.78 -16.56
CA THR A 299 -20.89 -8.56 -15.74
C THR A 299 -22.12 -8.52 -14.84
N VAL A 300 -23.32 -8.81 -15.35
CA VAL A 300 -24.53 -8.87 -14.50
C VAL A 300 -24.37 -9.94 -13.42
N PHE A 301 -23.87 -11.13 -13.79
CA PHE A 301 -23.57 -12.18 -12.84
C PHE A 301 -22.59 -11.71 -11.74
N VAL A 302 -21.45 -11.12 -12.11
CA VAL A 302 -20.44 -10.63 -11.15
C VAL A 302 -21.03 -9.55 -10.25
N LEU A 303 -21.76 -8.58 -10.79
CA LEU A 303 -22.38 -7.52 -9.99
C LEU A 303 -23.33 -8.08 -8.93
N VAL A 304 -24.15 -9.07 -9.29
CA VAL A 304 -25.10 -9.69 -8.35
C VAL A 304 -24.41 -10.67 -7.40
N ALA A 305 -23.68 -11.64 -7.94
CA ALA A 305 -23.05 -12.73 -7.19
C ALA A 305 -22.02 -12.19 -6.19
N ARG A 306 -21.22 -11.21 -6.59
CA ARG A 306 -20.17 -10.64 -5.75
C ARG A 306 -20.76 -9.77 -4.64
N THR A 307 -21.75 -8.93 -4.95
CA THR A 307 -22.48 -8.15 -3.93
C THR A 307 -23.12 -9.08 -2.91
N ALA A 308 -23.83 -10.12 -3.37
CA ALA A 308 -24.49 -11.08 -2.49
C ALA A 308 -23.48 -11.91 -1.67
N GLY A 309 -22.46 -12.47 -2.32
CA GLY A 309 -21.46 -13.33 -1.67
C GLY A 309 -20.63 -12.59 -0.63
N THR A 310 -20.19 -11.37 -0.92
CA THR A 310 -19.40 -10.56 0.03
C THR A 310 -20.28 -10.01 1.17
N THR A 311 -21.54 -9.64 0.90
CA THR A 311 -22.51 -9.28 1.94
C THR A 311 -22.75 -10.45 2.89
N LEU A 312 -23.02 -11.64 2.36
CA LEU A 312 -23.23 -12.85 3.16
C LEU A 312 -21.97 -13.18 3.97
N ALA A 313 -20.80 -13.10 3.35
CA ALA A 313 -19.54 -13.35 4.05
C ALA A 313 -19.29 -12.38 5.22
N LEU A 314 -19.54 -11.08 5.01
CA LEU A 314 -19.41 -10.05 6.04
C LEU A 314 -20.43 -10.22 7.17
N THR A 315 -21.69 -10.50 6.85
CA THR A 315 -22.73 -10.75 7.85
C THR A 315 -22.45 -12.00 8.69
N LEU A 316 -22.00 -13.09 8.07
CA LEU A 316 -21.60 -14.30 8.79
C LEU A 316 -20.37 -14.07 9.67
N SER A 317 -19.47 -13.17 9.29
CA SER A 317 -18.32 -12.77 10.11
C SER A 317 -18.67 -11.82 11.26
N GLY A 318 -19.93 -11.39 11.38
CA GLY A 318 -20.41 -10.53 12.47
C GLY A 318 -20.45 -9.03 12.14
N THR A 319 -20.28 -8.63 10.87
CA THR A 319 -20.52 -7.25 10.44
C THR A 319 -22.02 -7.00 10.30
N LYS A 320 -22.49 -5.86 10.81
CA LYS A 320 -23.92 -5.49 10.77
C LYS A 320 -24.47 -5.57 9.33
N PRO A 321 -25.68 -6.11 9.10
CA PRO A 321 -26.21 -6.32 7.75
C PRO A 321 -26.25 -5.08 6.83
N ALA A 322 -26.56 -3.90 7.38
CA ALA A 322 -26.55 -2.66 6.60
C ALA A 322 -25.13 -2.27 6.13
N GLU A 323 -24.15 -2.37 7.04
CA GLU A 323 -22.73 -2.10 6.74
C GLU A 323 -22.18 -3.14 5.76
N ALA A 324 -22.55 -4.42 5.94
CA ALA A 324 -22.16 -5.52 5.05
C ALA A 324 -22.69 -5.36 3.63
N ARG A 325 -23.96 -4.94 3.46
CA ARG A 325 -24.55 -4.68 2.14
C ARG A 325 -23.87 -3.50 1.43
N ARG A 326 -23.60 -2.41 2.16
CA ARG A 326 -22.88 -1.26 1.62
C ARG A 326 -21.45 -1.63 1.20
N ALA A 327 -20.74 -2.39 2.03
CA ALA A 327 -19.40 -2.88 1.71
C ALA A 327 -19.40 -3.84 0.52
N GLY A 328 -20.36 -4.78 0.46
CA GLY A 328 -20.48 -5.71 -0.66
C GLY A 328 -20.74 -5.04 -1.99
N LEU A 329 -21.51 -3.95 -1.99
CA LEU A 329 -21.73 -3.12 -3.18
C LEU A 329 -20.45 -2.43 -3.66
N LEU A 330 -19.62 -1.96 -2.73
CA LEU A 330 -18.31 -1.36 -3.03
C LEU A 330 -17.30 -2.38 -3.59
N LEU A 331 -17.43 -3.65 -3.20
CA LEU A 331 -16.54 -4.75 -3.62
C LEU A 331 -16.90 -5.36 -4.98
N THR A 332 -17.64 -4.67 -5.86
CA THR A 332 -18.04 -5.20 -7.17
C THR A 332 -16.99 -5.10 -8.30
N PRO A 333 -16.13 -4.07 -8.41
CA PRO A 333 -15.25 -3.91 -9.57
C PRO A 333 -14.11 -4.93 -9.55
N LEU A 334 -13.89 -5.61 -10.66
CA LEU A 334 -12.80 -6.58 -10.82
C LEU A 334 -11.45 -5.89 -11.05
N GLY A 335 -10.38 -6.50 -10.52
CA GLY A 335 -9.03 -5.94 -10.47
C GLY A 335 -8.07 -6.42 -11.54
N GLU A 336 -6.83 -5.93 -11.46
CA GLU A 336 -5.73 -6.34 -12.35
C GLU A 336 -5.51 -7.85 -12.37
N PHE A 337 -5.64 -8.50 -11.21
CA PHE A 337 -5.42 -9.93 -11.06
C PHE A 337 -6.35 -10.79 -11.91
N SER A 338 -7.58 -10.33 -12.19
CA SER A 338 -8.51 -11.04 -13.06
C SER A 338 -7.92 -11.23 -14.47
N PHE A 339 -7.20 -10.24 -14.99
CA PHE A 339 -6.54 -10.32 -16.31
C PHE A 339 -5.29 -11.19 -16.27
N ILE A 340 -4.52 -11.14 -15.17
CA ILE A 340 -3.32 -11.96 -14.98
C ILE A 340 -3.70 -13.45 -14.95
N ILE A 341 -4.76 -13.79 -14.22
CA ILE A 341 -5.28 -15.16 -14.13
C ILE A 341 -5.83 -15.63 -15.48
N ALA A 342 -6.54 -14.76 -16.21
CA ALA A 342 -7.02 -15.07 -17.56
C ALA A 342 -5.86 -15.32 -18.52
N GLN A 343 -4.83 -14.49 -18.47
CA GLN A 343 -3.63 -14.65 -19.29
C GLN A 343 -2.95 -15.97 -19.01
N LEU A 344 -2.75 -16.32 -17.73
CA LEU A 344 -2.16 -17.60 -17.34
C LEU A 344 -2.95 -18.79 -17.89
N GLY A 345 -4.28 -18.75 -17.81
CA GLY A 345 -5.12 -19.82 -18.32
C GLY A 345 -5.05 -19.97 -19.84
N VAL A 346 -4.99 -18.85 -20.57
CA VAL A 346 -4.89 -18.87 -22.04
C VAL A 346 -3.48 -19.25 -22.51
N SER A 347 -2.42 -18.74 -21.87
CA SER A 347 -1.04 -19.03 -22.24
C SER A 347 -0.62 -20.46 -21.92
N SER A 348 -1.17 -21.06 -20.87
CA SER A 348 -0.99 -22.49 -20.54
C SER A 348 -1.84 -23.44 -21.38
N GLY A 349 -2.72 -22.91 -22.25
CA GLY A 349 -3.61 -23.72 -23.10
C GLY A 349 -4.79 -24.37 -22.37
N VAL A 350 -4.99 -24.08 -21.08
CA VAL A 350 -6.14 -24.59 -20.29
C VAL A 350 -7.44 -23.90 -20.70
N LEU A 351 -7.37 -22.60 -21.01
CA LEU A 351 -8.51 -21.81 -21.45
C LEU A 351 -8.44 -21.50 -22.95
N PRO A 352 -9.59 -21.50 -23.65
CA PRO A 352 -9.67 -20.94 -25.00
C PRO A 352 -9.29 -19.46 -25.03
N LYS A 353 -8.72 -19.00 -26.15
CA LYS A 353 -8.29 -17.60 -26.35
C LYS A 353 -9.39 -16.56 -26.12
N THR A 354 -10.66 -16.94 -26.25
CA THR A 354 -11.83 -16.07 -26.00
C THR A 354 -12.01 -15.67 -24.54
N TYR A 355 -11.46 -16.43 -23.59
CA TYR A 355 -11.61 -16.14 -22.15
C TYR A 355 -10.84 -14.90 -21.72
N TYR A 356 -9.77 -14.56 -22.45
CA TYR A 356 -8.96 -13.39 -22.15
C TYR A 356 -9.69 -12.06 -22.44
N PRO A 357 -10.22 -11.81 -23.66
CA PRO A 357 -11.09 -10.67 -23.91
C PRO A 357 -12.33 -10.64 -23.03
N LEU A 358 -12.87 -11.80 -22.65
CA LEU A 358 -14.01 -11.90 -21.74
C LEU A 358 -13.67 -11.39 -20.34
N ALA A 359 -12.54 -11.81 -19.77
CA ALA A 359 -12.07 -11.29 -18.48
C ALA A 359 -11.81 -9.78 -18.53
N VAL A 360 -11.13 -9.32 -19.59
CA VAL A 360 -10.86 -7.88 -19.78
C VAL A 360 -12.15 -7.07 -19.91
N GLY A 361 -13.06 -7.50 -20.76
CA GLY A 361 -14.33 -6.83 -21.01
C GLY A 361 -15.21 -6.75 -19.76
N VAL A 362 -15.33 -7.86 -19.00
CA VAL A 362 -16.11 -7.88 -17.76
C VAL A 362 -15.55 -6.90 -16.75
N SER A 363 -14.23 -6.87 -16.52
CA SER A 363 -13.66 -5.95 -15.55
C SER A 363 -13.78 -4.49 -15.99
N ILE A 364 -13.49 -4.15 -17.26
CA ILE A 364 -13.67 -2.78 -17.76
C ILE A 364 -15.11 -2.33 -17.55
N LEU A 365 -16.07 -3.19 -17.86
CA LEU A 365 -17.48 -2.87 -17.70
C LEU A 365 -17.87 -2.70 -16.22
N THR A 366 -17.38 -3.56 -15.31
CA THR A 366 -17.63 -3.38 -13.86
C THR A 366 -17.02 -2.09 -13.31
N VAL A 367 -15.80 -1.72 -13.74
CA VAL A 367 -15.15 -0.46 -13.35
C VAL A 367 -15.92 0.74 -13.89
N PHE A 368 -16.40 0.66 -15.13
CA PHE A 368 -17.20 1.72 -15.75
C PHE A 368 -18.57 1.87 -15.08
N LEU A 369 -19.20 0.77 -14.66
CA LEU A 369 -20.50 0.79 -13.96
C LEU A 369 -20.37 1.23 -12.50
N MET A 370 -19.19 1.13 -11.88
CA MET A 370 -19.03 1.40 -10.44
C MET A 370 -19.48 2.81 -10.00
N PRO A 371 -19.10 3.91 -10.68
CA PRO A 371 -19.60 5.26 -10.34
C PRO A 371 -21.14 5.34 -10.42
N LEU A 372 -21.75 4.66 -11.38
CA LEU A 372 -23.20 4.62 -11.57
C LEU A 372 -23.88 3.83 -10.44
N ILE A 373 -23.36 2.65 -10.12
CA ILE A 373 -23.83 1.81 -9.01
C ILE A 373 -23.77 2.58 -7.70
N ASN A 374 -22.68 3.30 -7.45
CA ASN A 374 -22.57 4.08 -6.23
C ASN A 374 -23.54 5.27 -6.19
N ARG A 375 -23.75 5.98 -7.31
CA ARG A 375 -24.75 7.06 -7.41
C ARG A 375 -26.16 6.56 -7.08
N PHE A 376 -26.49 5.33 -7.46
CA PHE A 376 -27.77 4.69 -7.17
C PHE A 376 -27.70 3.71 -5.99
N SER A 377 -26.71 3.87 -5.10
CA SER A 377 -26.52 2.91 -4.00
C SER A 377 -27.70 2.85 -3.04
N THR A 378 -28.27 3.98 -2.63
CA THR A 378 -29.43 4.02 -1.73
C THR A 378 -30.63 3.21 -2.25
N PRO A 379 -31.16 3.46 -3.47
CA PRO A 379 -32.28 2.66 -3.97
C PRO A 379 -31.92 1.18 -4.20
N ILE A 380 -30.68 0.87 -4.58
CA ILE A 380 -30.21 -0.53 -4.73
C ILE A 380 -30.22 -1.23 -3.36
N LEU A 381 -29.73 -0.56 -2.32
CA LEU A 381 -29.69 -1.10 -0.97
C LEU A 381 -31.10 -1.29 -0.40
N GLU A 382 -32.00 -0.33 -0.61
CA GLU A 382 -33.42 -0.44 -0.21
C GLU A 382 -34.14 -1.58 -0.95
N PHE A 383 -33.88 -1.74 -2.26
CA PHE A 383 -34.41 -2.86 -3.03
C PHE A 383 -33.92 -4.20 -2.46
N GLY A 384 -32.63 -4.29 -2.12
CA GLY A 384 -32.05 -5.45 -1.44
C GLY A 384 -32.73 -5.77 -0.11
N GLU A 385 -33.05 -4.75 0.71
CA GLU A 385 -33.79 -4.94 1.97
C GLU A 385 -35.21 -5.45 1.77
N ARG A 386 -35.89 -4.97 0.74
CA ARG A 386 -37.28 -5.37 0.44
C ARG A 386 -37.34 -6.77 -0.18
N ALA A 387 -36.31 -7.16 -0.93
CA ALA A 387 -36.20 -8.47 -1.54
C ALA A 387 -35.80 -9.57 -0.53
N GLU A 388 -35.25 -9.19 0.62
CA GLU A 388 -34.82 -10.13 1.65
C GLU A 388 -36.02 -10.80 2.35
N PRO A 389 -36.12 -12.14 2.33
CA PRO A 389 -37.19 -12.84 3.03
C PRO A 389 -37.16 -12.56 4.55
N GLY A 390 -38.32 -12.34 5.16
CA GLY A 390 -38.40 -12.01 6.60
C GLY A 390 -37.78 -13.05 7.54
N TRP A 391 -37.74 -14.33 7.13
CA TRP A 391 -37.08 -15.39 7.90
C TRP A 391 -35.54 -15.27 7.91
N LEU A 392 -34.93 -14.79 6.82
CA LEU A 392 -33.48 -14.53 6.73
C LEU A 392 -33.08 -13.37 7.62
N ARG A 393 -33.85 -12.28 7.57
CA ARG A 393 -33.65 -11.11 8.43
C ARG A 393 -33.71 -11.49 9.91
N GLY A 394 -34.74 -12.23 10.32
CA GLY A 394 -34.87 -12.73 11.70
C GLY A 394 -33.73 -13.67 12.12
N ALA A 395 -33.25 -14.52 11.21
CA ALA A 395 -32.10 -15.40 11.47
C ALA A 395 -30.79 -14.60 11.67
N PHE A 396 -30.54 -13.58 10.84
CA PHE A 396 -29.35 -12.73 10.98
C PHE A 396 -29.40 -11.89 12.26
N GLU A 397 -30.56 -11.35 12.63
CA GLU A 397 -30.73 -10.59 13.87
C GLU A 397 -30.53 -11.50 15.10
N ALA A 398 -31.07 -12.72 15.09
CA ALA A 398 -30.85 -13.71 16.15
C ALA A 398 -29.37 -14.14 16.24
N TYR A 399 -28.71 -14.35 15.09
CA TYR A 399 -27.29 -14.68 15.03
C TYR A 399 -26.41 -13.58 15.63
N HIS A 400 -26.63 -12.31 15.24
CA HIS A 400 -25.87 -11.19 15.77
C HIS A 400 -26.14 -10.98 17.27
N GLY A 401 -27.39 -11.14 17.71
CA GLY A 401 -27.73 -11.09 19.14
C GLY A 401 -27.01 -12.18 19.96
N TRP A 402 -26.87 -13.39 19.41
CA TRP A 402 -26.08 -14.47 20.03
C TRP A 402 -24.57 -14.16 20.03
N LEU A 403 -24.07 -13.59 18.94
CA LEU A 403 -22.65 -13.29 18.77
C LEU A 403 -22.19 -12.15 19.71
N ASP A 404 -23.03 -11.13 19.90
CA ASP A 404 -22.81 -10.06 20.88
C ASP A 404 -22.78 -10.60 22.31
N GLN A 405 -23.64 -11.57 22.64
CA GLN A 405 -23.62 -12.25 23.95
C GLN A 405 -22.33 -13.05 24.18
N LEU A 406 -21.79 -13.70 23.14
CA LEU A 406 -20.52 -14.41 23.23
C LEU A 406 -19.31 -13.49 23.40
N GLN A 407 -19.32 -12.33 22.74
CA GLN A 407 -18.24 -11.35 22.85
C GLN A 407 -18.27 -10.60 24.20
N SER A 408 -19.45 -10.42 24.77
CA SER A 408 -19.65 -9.76 26.07
C SER A 408 -19.58 -10.71 27.28
N ALA A 409 -19.52 -12.02 27.06
CA ALA A 409 -19.28 -12.98 28.14
C ALA A 409 -17.87 -12.76 28.73
N PRO A 410 -17.72 -12.56 30.06
CA PRO A 410 -16.42 -12.36 30.69
C PRO A 410 -15.57 -13.61 30.45
N THR A 411 -14.56 -13.50 29.58
CA THR A 411 -13.67 -14.61 29.23
C THR A 411 -12.99 -15.15 30.47
N ARG A 412 -13.48 -16.27 30.98
CA ARG A 412 -13.16 -16.79 32.32
C ARG A 412 -11.86 -17.60 32.40
N SER A 413 -10.93 -17.52 31.43
CA SER A 413 -9.58 -18.07 31.64
C SER A 413 -8.48 -17.33 30.87
N GLY A 414 -7.53 -16.75 31.60
CA GLY A 414 -6.26 -16.27 31.04
C GLY A 414 -5.45 -17.39 30.38
N SER A 415 -5.69 -18.65 30.77
CA SER A 415 -5.02 -19.84 30.25
C SER A 415 -5.27 -20.07 28.75
N TRP A 416 -6.47 -19.77 28.22
CA TRP A 416 -6.75 -19.92 26.78
C TRP A 416 -5.98 -18.91 25.92
N LYS A 417 -5.84 -17.65 26.38
CA LYS A 417 -5.02 -16.64 25.69
C LYS A 417 -3.55 -17.08 25.58
N LEU A 418 -3.02 -17.67 26.66
CA LEU A 418 -1.66 -18.22 26.70
C LEU A 418 -1.48 -19.45 25.80
N ILE A 419 -2.46 -20.36 25.74
CA ILE A 419 -2.42 -21.55 24.87
C ILE A 419 -2.53 -21.16 23.39
N ARG A 420 -3.44 -20.24 23.04
CA ARG A 420 -3.67 -19.79 21.66
C ARG A 420 -2.42 -19.20 21.02
N GLY A 421 -1.68 -18.37 21.76
CA GLY A 421 -0.41 -17.80 21.27
C GLY A 421 0.64 -18.88 20.95
N ARG A 422 0.74 -19.92 21.80
CA ARG A 422 1.69 -21.03 21.60
C ARG A 422 1.28 -21.98 20.47
N LEU A 423 -0.02 -22.21 20.28
CA LEU A 423 -0.53 -22.99 19.14
C LEU A 423 -0.21 -22.30 17.81
N GLY A 424 -0.36 -20.98 17.73
CA GLY A 424 0.04 -20.23 16.53
C GLY A 424 1.53 -20.37 16.21
N GLN A 425 2.40 -20.34 17.23
CA GLN A 425 3.84 -20.58 17.06
C GLN A 425 4.15 -22.01 16.60
N ILE A 426 3.51 -23.03 17.20
CA ILE A 426 3.70 -24.42 16.76
C ILE A 426 3.30 -24.58 15.30
N ALA A 427 2.16 -24.01 14.89
CA ALA A 427 1.69 -24.07 13.51
C ALA A 427 2.69 -23.42 12.53
N LEU A 428 3.22 -22.24 12.87
CA LEU A 428 4.21 -21.53 12.06
C LEU A 428 5.51 -22.35 11.92
N GLU A 429 6.06 -22.85 13.02
CA GLU A 429 7.30 -23.62 13.02
C GLU A 429 7.16 -24.97 12.30
N THR A 430 6.00 -25.62 12.46
CA THR A 430 5.68 -26.85 11.73
C THR A 430 5.63 -26.57 10.23
N ALA A 431 4.95 -25.51 9.81
CA ALA A 431 4.90 -25.11 8.41
C ALA A 431 6.30 -24.75 7.86
N PHE A 432 7.16 -24.12 8.67
CA PHE A 432 8.54 -23.80 8.29
C PHE A 432 9.37 -25.06 8.04
N VAL A 433 9.33 -26.03 8.95
CA VAL A 433 10.07 -27.29 8.81
C VAL A 433 9.53 -28.13 7.65
N THR A 434 8.19 -28.19 7.48
CA THR A 434 7.60 -28.84 6.30
C THR A 434 8.06 -28.16 5.01
N GLY A 435 8.12 -26.83 5.00
CA GLY A 435 8.68 -26.02 3.93
C GLY A 435 10.10 -26.39 3.56
N LEU A 436 10.94 -26.36 4.59
CA LEU A 436 12.36 -26.62 4.45
C LEU A 436 12.64 -28.00 3.88
N LEU A 437 11.95 -29.04 4.38
CA LEU A 437 12.22 -30.43 3.99
C LEU A 437 11.64 -30.80 2.61
N ILE A 438 10.48 -30.25 2.23
CA ILE A 438 9.93 -30.47 0.88
C ILE A 438 10.79 -29.76 -0.16
N PHE A 439 11.16 -28.50 0.11
CA PHE A 439 11.90 -27.69 -0.84
C PHE A 439 13.39 -28.07 -0.94
N SER A 440 13.97 -28.61 0.13
CA SER A 440 15.37 -29.03 0.12
C SER A 440 15.66 -30.09 -0.94
N GLY A 441 14.69 -30.95 -1.28
CA GLY A 441 14.83 -31.89 -2.39
C GLY A 441 15.07 -31.19 -3.74
N GLN A 442 14.26 -30.19 -4.08
CA GLN A 442 14.39 -29.41 -5.31
C GLN A 442 15.69 -28.59 -5.35
N LEU A 443 16.08 -28.04 -4.20
CA LEU A 443 17.33 -27.27 -4.07
C LEU A 443 18.56 -28.17 -4.23
N LEU A 444 18.50 -29.43 -3.77
CA LEU A 444 19.58 -30.40 -3.95
C LEU A 444 19.76 -30.75 -5.42
N GLU A 445 18.68 -30.99 -6.16
CA GLU A 445 18.75 -31.28 -7.61
C GLU A 445 19.44 -30.15 -8.37
N LEU A 446 19.10 -28.88 -8.07
CA LEU A 446 19.76 -27.71 -8.65
C LEU A 446 21.24 -27.63 -8.31
N LEU A 447 21.61 -27.91 -7.05
CA LEU A 447 23.00 -27.90 -6.62
C LEU A 447 23.80 -29.04 -7.24
N GLN A 448 23.18 -30.20 -7.48
CA GLN A 448 23.80 -31.33 -8.15
C GLN A 448 24.03 -31.05 -9.64
N ASP A 449 23.08 -30.41 -10.32
CA ASP A 449 23.22 -29.98 -11.73
C ASP A 449 24.37 -28.96 -11.90
N GLU A 450 24.49 -27.98 -11.01
CA GLU A 450 25.61 -27.03 -11.05
C GLU A 450 26.93 -27.62 -10.52
N ALA A 451 26.90 -28.52 -9.52
CA ALA A 451 28.11 -29.18 -9.00
C ALA A 451 28.71 -30.18 -9.99
N GLY A 452 27.90 -30.73 -10.90
CA GLY A 452 28.37 -31.50 -12.06
C GLY A 452 29.29 -30.68 -12.97
N ALA A 453 29.12 -29.36 -13.04
CA ALA A 453 30.02 -28.46 -13.76
C ALA A 453 31.35 -28.20 -13.03
N PHE A 454 31.41 -28.43 -11.71
CA PHE A 454 32.59 -28.21 -10.86
C PHE A 454 33.30 -29.49 -10.41
N SER A 455 32.97 -30.66 -10.97
CA SER A 455 33.62 -31.96 -10.71
C SER A 455 33.59 -32.44 -9.24
N LEU A 456 32.55 -32.08 -8.49
CA LEU A 456 32.31 -32.62 -7.15
C LEU A 456 31.47 -33.90 -7.22
N GLU A 457 31.83 -34.93 -6.45
CA GLU A 457 31.03 -36.17 -6.36
C GLU A 457 29.62 -35.87 -5.81
N ALA A 458 28.59 -36.15 -6.61
CA ALA A 458 27.20 -35.82 -6.32
C ALA A 458 26.67 -36.40 -4.99
N GLU A 459 27.24 -37.53 -4.54
CA GLU A 459 26.87 -38.19 -3.30
C GLU A 459 27.34 -37.41 -2.06
N ASN A 460 28.57 -36.88 -2.08
CA ASN A 460 29.12 -36.06 -1.00
C ASN A 460 28.39 -34.72 -0.87
N VAL A 461 27.97 -34.13 -1.99
CA VAL A 461 27.13 -32.92 -2.01
C VAL A 461 25.78 -33.20 -1.33
N GLY A 462 25.19 -34.38 -1.56
CA GLY A 462 23.96 -34.82 -0.89
C GLY A 462 24.09 -34.89 0.63
N TYR A 463 25.14 -35.55 1.15
CA TYR A 463 25.35 -35.67 2.60
C TYR A 463 25.59 -34.32 3.27
N VAL A 464 26.43 -33.46 2.68
CA VAL A 464 26.71 -32.12 3.23
C VAL A 464 25.46 -31.25 3.21
N PHE A 465 24.71 -31.27 2.12
CA PHE A 465 23.48 -30.52 1.98
C PHE A 465 22.42 -30.93 3.03
N TRP A 466 22.16 -32.23 3.17
CA TRP A 466 21.19 -32.71 4.17
C TRP A 466 21.67 -32.52 5.61
N ALA A 467 22.99 -32.52 5.88
CA ALA A 467 23.53 -32.14 7.18
C ALA A 467 23.25 -30.65 7.50
N VAL A 468 23.38 -29.75 6.52
CA VAL A 468 23.05 -28.32 6.66
C VAL A 468 21.54 -28.13 6.84
N VAL A 469 20.71 -28.79 6.03
CA VAL A 469 19.24 -28.75 6.16
C VAL A 469 18.80 -29.25 7.53
N THR A 470 19.39 -30.34 8.01
CA THR A 470 19.11 -30.89 9.35
C THR A 470 19.50 -29.91 10.44
N LEU A 471 20.66 -29.25 10.32
CA LEU A 471 21.11 -28.22 11.26
C LEU A 471 20.12 -27.04 11.33
N VAL A 472 19.62 -26.58 10.18
CA VAL A 472 18.63 -25.50 10.10
C VAL A 472 17.28 -25.94 10.65
N ALA A 473 16.83 -27.16 10.35
CA ALA A 473 15.56 -27.73 10.82
C ALA A 473 15.54 -28.01 12.34
N LEU A 474 16.72 -28.21 12.94
CA LEU A 474 16.84 -28.51 14.36
C LEU A 474 16.37 -27.36 15.26
N VAL A 475 16.62 -26.12 14.85
CA VAL A 475 16.22 -24.89 15.57
C VAL A 475 14.69 -24.83 15.79
N PRO A 476 13.84 -24.89 14.74
CA PRO A 476 12.38 -24.88 14.88
C PRO A 476 11.84 -26.17 15.51
N LEU A 477 12.47 -27.34 15.32
CA LEU A 477 12.03 -28.58 15.99
C LEU A 477 12.14 -28.48 17.51
N VAL A 478 13.26 -27.93 18.02
CA VAL A 478 13.43 -27.66 19.44
C VAL A 478 12.40 -26.65 19.95
N ALA A 479 12.04 -25.65 19.13
CA ALA A 479 11.01 -24.66 19.46
C ALA A 479 9.61 -25.27 19.57
N ILE A 480 9.21 -26.12 18.63
CA ILE A 480 7.95 -26.86 18.66
C ILE A 480 7.87 -27.68 19.95
N TRP A 481 8.91 -28.45 20.26
CA TRP A 481 8.96 -29.26 21.48
C TRP A 481 8.83 -28.40 22.76
N ARG A 482 9.48 -27.24 22.81
CA ARG A 482 9.38 -26.30 23.94
C ARG A 482 7.96 -25.75 24.11
N ASN A 483 7.29 -25.39 23.03
CA ASN A 483 5.92 -24.88 23.08
C ASN A 483 4.90 -25.96 23.46
N ILE A 484 5.08 -27.18 22.98
CA ILE A 484 4.29 -28.35 23.39
C ILE A 484 4.49 -28.61 24.90
N ASN A 485 5.72 -28.56 25.40
CA ASN A 485 6.00 -28.71 26.82
C ASN A 485 5.29 -27.64 27.67
N ALA A 486 5.26 -26.39 27.20
CA ALA A 486 4.57 -25.31 27.89
C ALA A 486 3.04 -25.46 27.88
N ILE A 487 2.45 -25.89 26.75
CA ILE A 487 1.01 -26.21 26.69
C ILE A 487 0.69 -27.37 27.63
N ALA A 488 1.53 -28.41 27.65
CA ALA A 488 1.36 -29.55 28.54
C ALA A 488 1.40 -29.14 30.01
N MET A 489 2.25 -28.19 30.41
CA MET A 489 2.27 -27.64 31.77
C MET A 489 0.99 -26.86 32.10
N ILE A 490 0.58 -25.91 31.25
CA ILE A 490 -0.62 -25.09 31.46
C ILE A 490 -1.89 -25.96 31.54
N TYR A 491 -1.98 -26.98 30.69
CA TYR A 491 -3.11 -27.90 30.68
C TYR A 491 -3.09 -28.85 31.88
N ALA A 492 -1.92 -29.37 32.26
CA ALA A 492 -1.79 -30.21 33.45
C ALA A 492 -2.11 -29.44 34.75
N GLU A 493 -1.80 -28.15 34.83
CA GLU A 493 -2.15 -27.30 35.97
C GLU A 493 -3.67 -27.10 36.10
N ASN A 494 -4.38 -26.86 34.98
CA ASN A 494 -5.83 -26.75 34.96
C ASN A 494 -6.54 -28.08 35.29
N VAL A 495 -6.00 -29.22 34.84
CA VAL A 495 -6.60 -30.56 35.05
C VAL A 495 -6.24 -31.15 36.40
N SER A 496 -5.07 -30.84 36.97
CA SER A 496 -4.66 -31.32 38.30
C SER A 496 -5.56 -30.80 39.43
N ALA A 497 -6.33 -29.73 39.20
CA ALA A 497 -7.42 -29.31 40.08
C ALA A 497 -8.54 -30.38 40.23
N SER A 498 -8.55 -31.40 39.37
CA SER A 498 -9.64 -32.38 39.19
C SER A 498 -9.31 -33.81 39.65
N ARG A 499 -8.32 -33.99 40.56
CA ARG A 499 -7.85 -35.29 41.13
C ARG A 499 -6.97 -36.19 40.24
N VAL A 500 -6.49 -35.73 39.08
CA VAL A 500 -5.53 -36.49 38.25
C VAL A 500 -4.09 -36.05 38.56
N PRO A 501 -3.11 -36.96 38.73
CA PRO A 501 -1.73 -36.58 39.01
C PRO A 501 -1.12 -35.79 37.85
N TYR A 502 -0.55 -34.62 38.17
CA TYR A 502 0.08 -33.69 37.24
C TYR A 502 1.08 -34.38 36.28
N ALA A 503 1.95 -35.24 36.82
CA ALA A 503 2.97 -35.94 36.05
C ALA A 503 2.38 -36.90 35.00
N LEU A 504 1.23 -37.52 35.28
CA LEU A 504 0.59 -38.45 34.34
C LEU A 504 0.06 -37.67 33.13
N VAL A 505 -0.72 -36.60 33.37
CA VAL A 505 -1.28 -35.75 32.31
C VAL A 505 -0.18 -35.15 31.46
N GLN A 506 0.85 -34.58 32.09
CA GLN A 506 1.98 -33.97 31.40
C GLN A 506 2.74 -34.99 30.53
N ASN A 507 3.03 -36.19 31.06
CA ASN A 507 3.77 -37.21 30.31
C ASN A 507 2.94 -37.83 29.19
N THR A 508 1.62 -38.00 29.36
CA THR A 508 0.76 -38.44 28.25
C THR A 508 0.74 -37.45 27.10
N ILE A 509 0.58 -36.15 27.37
CA ILE A 509 0.57 -35.12 26.31
C ILE A 509 1.91 -35.09 25.58
N LYS A 510 3.03 -35.11 26.32
CA LYS A 510 4.38 -35.15 25.72
C LYS A 510 4.61 -36.42 24.89
N GLY A 511 4.20 -37.58 25.40
CA GLY A 511 4.32 -38.85 24.70
C GLY A 511 3.53 -38.85 23.39
N THR A 512 2.26 -38.44 23.43
CA THR A 512 1.43 -38.33 22.22
C THR A 512 2.01 -37.34 21.22
N ALA A 513 2.51 -36.20 21.69
CA ALA A 513 3.10 -35.19 20.82
C ALA A 513 4.41 -35.64 20.18
N ALA A 514 5.24 -36.41 20.89
CA ALA A 514 6.47 -36.99 20.34
C ALA A 514 6.15 -37.99 19.22
N VAL A 515 5.15 -38.84 19.41
CA VAL A 515 4.71 -39.80 18.38
C VAL A 515 4.17 -39.08 17.15
N VAL A 516 3.33 -38.06 17.33
CA VAL A 516 2.81 -37.24 16.23
C VAL A 516 3.94 -36.54 15.48
N MET A 517 4.91 -35.97 16.20
CA MET A 517 6.06 -35.29 15.59
C MET A 517 6.96 -36.25 14.81
N ALA A 518 7.23 -37.44 15.36
CA ALA A 518 8.02 -38.48 14.69
C ALA A 518 7.31 -38.99 13.42
N TYR A 519 6.00 -39.22 13.50
CA TYR A 519 5.19 -39.63 12.35
C TYR A 519 5.15 -38.54 11.26
N TRP A 520 4.98 -37.27 11.65
CA TRP A 520 5.01 -36.14 10.72
C TRP A 520 6.37 -35.99 10.03
N LEU A 521 7.49 -36.13 10.74
CA LEU A 521 8.83 -36.11 10.13
C LEU A 521 9.03 -37.30 9.18
N TYR A 522 8.60 -38.51 9.58
CA TYR A 522 8.68 -39.70 8.74
C TYR A 522 7.95 -39.54 7.39
N LEU A 523 6.79 -38.88 7.38
CA LEU A 523 6.02 -38.64 6.15
C LEU A 523 6.70 -37.68 5.17
N ILE A 524 7.57 -36.79 5.65
CA ILE A 524 8.15 -35.70 4.85
C ILE A 524 9.60 -35.98 4.45
N LEU A 525 10.33 -36.73 5.27
CA LEU A 525 11.72 -37.08 4.98
C LEU A 525 11.79 -37.94 3.70
N PRO A 526 12.70 -37.63 2.75
CA PRO A 526 12.89 -38.43 1.56
C PRO A 526 13.70 -39.69 1.89
N ILE A 527 13.08 -40.61 2.64
CA ILE A 527 13.72 -41.81 3.19
C ILE A 527 14.32 -42.69 2.09
N HIS A 528 13.79 -42.60 0.87
CA HIS A 528 14.24 -43.35 -0.29
C HIS A 528 15.52 -42.81 -0.95
N GLN A 529 15.99 -41.59 -0.63
CA GLN A 529 17.20 -41.00 -1.25
C GLN A 529 18.50 -41.57 -0.69
N PHE A 530 18.52 -42.02 0.58
CA PHE A 530 19.73 -42.51 1.24
C PHE A 530 19.53 -43.93 1.77
N GLY A 531 20.62 -44.72 1.80
CA GLY A 531 20.62 -46.00 2.50
C GLY A 531 20.41 -45.85 4.01
N PRO A 532 20.06 -46.93 4.73
CA PRO A 532 19.79 -46.88 6.18
C PRO A 532 20.97 -46.35 7.00
N LEU A 533 22.21 -46.59 6.56
CA LEU A 533 23.42 -46.04 7.19
C LEU A 533 23.53 -44.51 7.08
N GLY A 534 23.10 -43.91 5.96
CA GLY A 534 23.13 -42.47 5.76
C GLY A 534 22.20 -41.74 6.73
N TRP A 535 20.99 -42.27 6.94
CA TRP A 535 20.05 -41.73 7.92
C TRP A 535 20.52 -41.89 9.36
N VAL A 536 21.23 -42.98 9.69
CA VAL A 536 21.86 -43.15 11.00
C VAL A 536 22.94 -42.09 11.23
N LEU A 537 23.78 -41.81 10.23
CA LEU A 537 24.82 -40.77 10.33
C LEU A 537 24.23 -39.38 10.52
N ILE A 538 23.20 -39.02 9.76
CA ILE A 538 22.48 -37.73 9.90
C ILE A 538 21.79 -37.64 11.27
N GLY A 539 21.18 -38.73 11.74
CA GLY A 539 20.57 -38.81 13.07
C GLY A 539 21.58 -38.64 14.21
N VAL A 540 22.73 -39.30 14.13
CA VAL A 540 23.83 -39.14 15.11
C VAL A 540 24.37 -37.71 15.08
N PHE A 541 24.54 -37.12 13.90
CA PHE A 541 24.92 -35.71 13.76
C PHE A 541 23.92 -34.77 14.43
N ALA A 542 22.61 -34.96 14.20
CA ALA A 542 21.56 -34.19 14.85
C ALA A 542 21.62 -34.30 16.38
N ILE A 543 21.79 -35.52 16.92
CA ILE A 543 21.91 -35.75 18.36
C ILE A 543 23.15 -35.05 18.94
N LEU A 544 24.30 -35.12 18.27
CA LEU A 544 25.53 -34.44 18.70
C LEU A 544 25.37 -32.92 18.69
N VAL A 545 24.71 -32.36 17.68
CA VAL A 545 24.40 -30.94 17.59
C VAL A 545 23.46 -30.50 18.73
N ILE A 546 22.40 -31.27 19.03
CA ILE A 546 21.52 -30.99 20.18
C ILE A 546 22.32 -31.02 21.48
N ALA A 547 23.12 -32.07 21.69
CA ALA A 547 23.88 -32.25 22.93
C ALA A 547 24.89 -31.12 23.17
N PHE A 548 25.62 -30.71 22.12
CA PHE A 548 26.68 -29.72 22.23
C PHE A 548 26.19 -28.26 22.15
N TYR A 549 25.19 -28.00 21.30
CA TYR A 549 24.71 -26.64 21.01
C TYR A 549 23.34 -26.30 21.59
N SER A 550 22.70 -27.17 22.41
CA SER A 550 21.38 -26.91 23.02
C SER A 550 21.21 -25.48 23.55
N ARG A 551 22.19 -24.97 24.31
CA ARG A 551 22.16 -23.60 24.86
C ARG A 551 22.26 -22.51 23.78
N ARG A 552 23.06 -22.74 22.73
CA ARG A 552 23.20 -21.82 21.60
C ARG A 552 21.96 -21.85 20.70
N LEU A 553 21.41 -23.03 20.39
CA LEU A 553 20.15 -23.19 19.66
C LEU A 553 18.99 -22.44 20.34
N ILE A 554 18.91 -22.53 21.67
CA ILE A 554 17.93 -21.77 22.46
C ILE A 554 18.17 -20.26 22.34
N TYR A 555 19.43 -19.81 22.36
CA TYR A 555 19.77 -18.40 22.14
C TYR A 555 19.39 -17.92 20.74
N TRP A 556 19.74 -18.67 19.68
CA TRP A 556 19.41 -18.31 18.29
C TRP A 556 17.90 -18.29 18.05
N HIS A 557 17.16 -19.25 18.64
CA HIS A 557 15.71 -19.25 18.58
C HIS A 557 15.10 -18.11 19.41
N SER A 558 15.68 -17.78 20.58
CA SER A 558 15.29 -16.61 21.36
C SER A 558 15.49 -15.33 20.58
N GLU A 559 16.62 -15.18 19.89
CA GLU A 559 16.96 -14.04 19.05
C GLU A 559 16.06 -13.96 17.80
N TRP A 560 15.70 -15.10 17.22
CA TRP A 560 14.71 -15.18 16.14
C TRP A 560 13.32 -14.78 16.63
N GLN A 561 12.90 -15.29 17.79
CA GLN A 561 11.64 -14.91 18.41
C GLN A 561 11.61 -13.42 18.75
N THR A 562 12.67 -12.84 19.31
CA THR A 562 12.72 -11.40 19.54
C THR A 562 12.76 -10.64 18.24
N SER A 563 13.45 -11.09 17.19
CA SER A 563 13.46 -10.38 15.90
C SER A 563 12.09 -10.38 15.23
N VAL A 564 11.40 -11.53 15.17
CA VAL A 564 10.04 -11.66 14.63
C VAL A 564 9.05 -10.87 15.50
N ARG A 565 9.22 -10.91 16.82
CA ARG A 565 8.36 -10.20 17.76
C ARG A 565 8.60 -8.70 17.76
N GLU A 566 9.84 -8.22 17.63
CA GLU A 566 10.17 -6.80 17.44
C GLU A 566 9.61 -6.27 16.14
N VAL A 567 9.59 -7.09 15.08
CA VAL A 567 8.97 -6.75 13.80
C VAL A 567 7.44 -6.70 13.91
N LEU A 568 6.82 -7.68 14.58
CA LEU A 568 5.36 -7.76 14.75
C LEU A 568 4.80 -6.82 15.83
N GLU A 569 5.57 -6.53 16.89
CA GLU A 569 5.23 -5.64 18.02
C GLU A 569 5.83 -4.24 17.85
N GLN A 570 6.60 -3.98 16.79
CA GLN A 570 6.88 -2.60 16.38
C GLN A 570 5.52 -1.91 16.24
N PRO A 571 5.28 -0.79 16.96
CA PRO A 571 4.07 -0.01 16.77
C PRO A 571 4.12 0.55 15.34
N ALA A 572 3.60 -0.24 14.40
CA ALA A 572 3.65 0.03 12.99
C ALA A 572 2.72 1.21 12.74
N GLU A 573 3.30 2.39 12.53
CA GLU A 573 2.62 3.61 12.08
C GLU A 573 1.18 3.66 12.56
N THR A 574 0.99 3.67 13.88
CA THR A 574 -0.14 4.44 14.39
C THR A 574 -0.01 5.81 13.73
N ASP A 575 -1.10 6.30 13.15
CA ASP A 575 -1.32 7.70 12.81
C ASP A 575 -0.42 8.57 13.70
N PRO A 576 0.41 9.50 13.19
CA PRO A 576 1.25 10.35 14.03
C PRO A 576 0.48 10.84 15.27
N GLU A 577 -0.82 11.12 15.12
CA GLU A 577 -1.76 11.37 16.22
C GLU A 577 -1.94 10.22 17.21
N ALA A 578 -2.22 8.98 16.78
CA ALA A 578 -2.39 7.82 17.65
C ALA A 578 -1.09 7.42 18.38
N GLN A 579 0.09 7.58 17.77
CA GLN A 579 1.37 7.33 18.44
C GLN A 579 1.71 8.45 19.44
N ARG A 580 1.33 9.69 19.13
CA ARG A 580 1.35 10.83 20.08
C ARG A 580 0.41 10.57 21.26
N LEU A 581 -0.81 10.08 21.02
CA LEU A 581 -1.80 9.72 22.05
C LEU A 581 -1.34 8.56 22.94
N GLN A 582 -0.58 7.60 22.40
CA GLN A 582 -0.04 6.49 23.19
C GLN A 582 1.18 6.91 24.03
N ARG A 583 2.01 7.85 23.56
CA ARG A 583 3.04 8.52 24.41
C ARG A 583 2.42 9.40 25.51
N LEU A 584 1.14 9.74 25.39
CA LEU A 584 0.35 10.49 26.38
C LEU A 584 -0.28 9.60 27.47
N GLU A 585 -0.40 8.28 27.25
CA GLU A 585 -0.88 7.33 28.27
C GLU A 585 0.11 7.25 29.45
N GLY A 586 -0.17 8.01 30.51
CA GLY A 586 0.66 8.14 31.71
C GLY A 586 0.93 9.59 32.14
N LEU A 587 0.67 10.58 31.28
CA LEU A 587 0.82 12.01 31.60
C LEU A 587 -0.42 12.61 32.31
N ASP A 588 -1.57 11.91 32.27
CA ASP A 588 -2.78 12.29 33.01
C ASP A 588 -2.54 12.37 34.52
N SER A 589 -1.61 11.60 35.08
CA SER A 589 -1.26 11.67 36.51
C SER A 589 -0.42 12.90 36.88
N TRP A 590 0.17 13.58 35.89
CA TRP A 590 1.05 14.75 36.09
C TRP A 590 0.38 16.08 35.73
N ASN A 591 -0.90 16.07 35.31
CA ASN A 591 -1.63 17.27 34.86
C ASN A 591 -0.92 18.05 33.73
N VAL A 592 -0.20 17.35 32.84
CA VAL A 592 0.53 17.96 31.72
C VAL A 592 -0.09 17.54 30.40
N ARG A 593 -0.17 18.47 29.45
CA ARG A 593 -0.72 18.30 28.11
C ARG A 593 0.34 18.59 27.06
N LEU A 594 0.31 17.83 25.96
CA LEU A 594 1.04 18.14 24.74
C LEU A 594 0.11 18.85 23.76
N VAL A 595 0.58 19.94 23.16
CA VAL A 595 -0.15 20.62 22.10
C VAL A 595 0.79 21.02 20.96
N GLU A 596 0.34 20.78 19.73
CA GLU A 596 1.02 21.20 18.51
C GLU A 596 0.68 22.67 18.20
N CYS A 597 1.70 23.48 18.00
CA CYS A 597 1.59 24.86 17.55
C CYS A 597 2.28 24.99 16.19
N VAL A 598 1.48 25.21 15.15
CA VAL A 598 2.00 25.56 13.82
C VAL A 598 2.39 27.03 13.82
N VAL A 599 3.61 27.33 13.41
CA VAL A 599 4.10 28.70 13.30
C VAL A 599 3.41 29.36 12.10
N PRO A 600 2.58 30.40 12.31
CA PRO A 600 1.84 31.03 11.23
C PRO A 600 2.78 31.73 10.23
N ASP A 601 2.36 31.82 8.97
CA ASP A 601 3.15 32.46 7.91
C ASP A 601 3.50 33.92 8.20
N SER A 602 2.66 34.59 8.99
CA SER A 602 2.83 35.98 9.45
C SER A 602 3.47 36.09 10.85
N ALA A 603 4.18 35.07 11.34
CA ALA A 603 4.76 35.09 12.68
C ALA A 603 5.85 36.18 12.80
N PRO A 604 5.69 37.20 13.67
CA PRO A 604 6.67 38.29 13.82
C PRO A 604 7.99 37.83 14.47
N TYR A 605 8.01 36.60 14.98
CA TYR A 605 9.16 35.94 15.59
C TYR A 605 9.81 34.91 14.65
N SER A 606 9.43 34.92 13.37
CA SER A 606 10.10 34.15 12.32
C SER A 606 11.60 34.48 12.26
N GLY A 607 12.43 33.45 12.22
CA GLY A 607 13.89 33.55 12.20
C GLY A 607 14.54 33.77 13.57
N GLN A 608 13.77 33.97 14.65
CA GLN A 608 14.29 34.07 16.01
C GLN A 608 14.71 32.70 16.56
N THR A 609 15.66 32.72 17.50
CA THR A 609 16.09 31.50 18.20
C THR A 609 15.11 31.11 19.31
N LEU A 610 15.09 29.83 19.71
CA LEU A 610 14.28 29.38 20.85
C LEU A 610 14.65 30.09 22.16
N ALA A 611 15.91 30.50 22.33
CA ALA A 611 16.35 31.31 23.47
C ALA A 611 15.72 32.71 23.47
N GLU A 612 15.66 33.37 22.31
CA GLU A 612 15.03 34.69 22.13
C GLU A 612 13.51 34.63 22.35
N LEU A 613 12.87 33.54 21.89
CA LEU A 613 11.44 33.30 22.09
C LEU A 613 11.06 33.10 23.56
N ALA A 614 12.02 32.62 24.38
CA ALA A 614 11.88 32.42 25.82
C ALA A 614 10.58 31.70 26.24
N ILE A 615 10.12 30.72 25.45
CA ILE A 615 8.84 30.01 25.62
C ILE A 615 8.68 29.44 27.04
N PRO A 616 9.71 28.82 27.67
CA PRO A 616 9.61 28.34 29.05
C PRO A 616 9.34 29.45 30.07
N SER A 617 10.03 30.59 29.95
CA SER A 617 9.90 31.72 30.87
C SER A 617 8.61 32.51 30.64
N ARG A 618 8.14 32.58 29.38
CA ARG A 618 7.02 33.41 28.97
C ARG A 618 5.66 32.72 29.13
N PHE A 619 5.59 31.43 28.85
CA PHE A 619 4.33 30.67 28.85
C PHE A 619 4.35 29.45 29.79
N GLY A 620 5.48 29.14 30.42
CA GLY A 620 5.61 27.95 31.27
C GLY A 620 5.59 26.63 30.49
N CYS A 621 5.83 26.67 29.17
CA CYS A 621 5.81 25.51 28.29
C CYS A 621 7.22 25.15 27.80
N VAL A 622 7.49 23.86 27.60
CA VAL A 622 8.75 23.36 27.04
C VAL A 622 8.52 22.87 25.61
N VAL A 623 9.42 23.24 24.69
CA VAL A 623 9.41 22.71 23.32
C VAL A 623 10.11 21.35 23.32
N LEU A 624 9.40 20.29 22.93
CA LEU A 624 9.93 18.92 22.91
C LEU A 624 10.39 18.46 21.54
N GLU A 625 9.66 18.85 20.48
CA GLU A 625 9.94 18.47 19.10
C GLU A 625 9.68 19.69 18.19
N LEU A 626 10.51 19.84 17.16
CA LEU A 626 10.27 20.75 16.04
C LEU A 626 10.25 19.92 14.76
N GLU A 627 9.13 19.93 14.05
CA GLU A 627 9.00 19.30 12.73
C GLU A 627 9.04 20.37 11.64
N ARG A 628 9.95 20.20 10.67
CA ARG A 628 10.09 21.07 9.50
C ARG A 628 9.97 20.23 8.24
N ASN A 629 8.99 20.53 7.40
CA ASN A 629 8.74 19.82 6.13
C ASN A 629 8.68 18.28 6.29
N GLY A 630 8.09 17.79 7.38
CA GLY A 630 7.99 16.35 7.67
C GLY A 630 9.26 15.70 8.25
N MET A 631 10.32 16.48 8.51
CA MET A 631 11.53 16.02 9.20
C MET A 631 11.52 16.51 10.65
N VAL A 632 11.62 15.59 11.62
CA VAL A 632 11.71 15.92 13.04
C VAL A 632 13.15 16.30 13.39
N ILE A 633 13.34 17.52 13.90
CA ILE A 633 14.63 18.00 14.42
C ILE A 633 14.72 17.57 15.88
N THR A 634 15.60 16.60 16.15
CA THR A 634 15.78 15.98 17.48
C THR A 634 16.74 16.76 18.38
N ALA A 635 17.59 17.61 17.81
CA ALA A 635 18.52 18.47 18.54
C ALA A 635 17.88 19.84 18.82
N ILE A 636 17.09 19.92 19.89
CA ILE A 636 16.50 21.17 20.35
C ILE A 636 17.49 21.91 21.25
N GLY A 637 18.23 22.83 20.67
CA GLY A 637 19.13 23.74 21.38
C GLY A 637 18.58 25.17 21.46
N PRO A 638 19.12 26.00 22.37
CA PRO A 638 18.74 27.42 22.50
C PRO A 638 18.93 28.22 21.21
N ASP A 639 19.91 27.82 20.38
CA ASP A 639 20.26 28.50 19.11
C ASP A 639 19.37 28.10 17.92
N LEU A 640 18.44 27.15 18.11
CA LEU A 640 17.58 26.65 17.04
C LEU A 640 16.60 27.74 16.61
N ARG A 641 16.61 28.07 15.31
CA ARG A 641 15.72 29.08 14.72
C ARG A 641 14.41 28.50 14.23
N VAL A 642 13.33 29.24 14.47
CA VAL A 642 11.95 28.87 14.10
C VAL A 642 11.53 29.62 12.84
N TYR A 643 10.92 28.93 11.87
CA TYR A 643 10.44 29.49 10.60
C TYR A 643 8.93 29.28 10.39
N PRO A 644 8.31 30.01 9.46
CA PRO A 644 6.94 29.78 9.01
C PRO A 644 6.69 28.33 8.61
N GLY A 645 5.57 27.77 9.04
CA GLY A 645 5.20 26.38 8.77
C GLY A 645 5.93 25.33 9.62
N ASP A 646 6.90 25.73 10.46
CA ASP A 646 7.44 24.83 11.49
C ASP A 646 6.32 24.42 12.47
N LYS A 647 6.32 23.15 12.86
CA LYS A 647 5.40 22.63 13.88
C LYS A 647 6.16 22.43 15.18
N LEU A 648 5.77 23.17 16.20
CA LEU A 648 6.36 23.08 17.54
C LEU A 648 5.48 22.22 18.43
N LEU A 649 6.06 21.19 19.04
CA LEU A 649 5.37 20.37 20.05
C LEU A 649 5.66 20.94 21.44
N LEU A 650 4.62 21.49 22.09
CA LEU A 650 4.72 22.14 23.39
C LEU A 650 4.20 21.22 24.50
N LEU A 651 4.93 21.13 25.61
CA LEU A 651 4.55 20.42 26.84
C LEU A 651 4.30 21.43 27.96
N GLY A 652 3.12 21.37 28.60
CA GLY A 652 2.78 22.22 29.75
C GLY A 652 1.39 21.90 30.32
N GLY A 653 1.00 22.54 31.42
CA GLY A 653 -0.36 22.42 31.96
C GLY A 653 -1.44 22.97 31.02
N GLU A 654 -2.72 22.69 31.27
CA GLU A 654 -3.82 23.09 30.38
C GLU A 654 -3.89 24.62 30.16
N ARG A 655 -3.67 25.40 31.22
CA ARG A 655 -3.66 26.87 31.14
C ARG A 655 -2.44 27.39 30.38
N GLN A 656 -1.26 26.83 30.67
CA GLN A 656 0.01 27.22 30.06
C GLN A 656 0.01 26.95 28.54
N THR A 657 -0.45 25.77 28.13
CA THR A 657 -0.51 25.39 26.72
C THR A 657 -1.54 26.22 25.94
N ARG A 658 -2.68 26.56 26.55
CA ARG A 658 -3.67 27.47 25.95
C ARG A 658 -3.11 28.88 25.76
N ASP A 659 -2.42 29.41 26.78
CA ASP A 659 -1.80 30.74 26.72
C ASP A 659 -0.66 30.78 25.70
N ALA A 660 0.14 29.71 25.61
CA ALA A 660 1.20 29.55 24.60
C ALA A 660 0.61 29.50 23.19
N LEU A 661 -0.46 28.73 22.96
CA LEU A 661 -1.11 28.67 21.66
C LEU A 661 -1.67 30.02 21.28
N ALA A 662 -2.41 30.69 22.17
CA ALA A 662 -2.95 32.01 21.89
C ALA A 662 -1.84 33.05 21.62
N GLY A 663 -0.70 32.97 22.31
CA GLY A 663 0.42 33.91 22.16
C GLY A 663 1.29 33.66 20.92
N LEU A 664 1.44 32.41 20.50
CA LEU A 664 2.23 32.03 19.33
C LEU A 664 1.37 32.04 18.05
N SER A 665 0.11 31.61 18.12
CA SER A 665 -0.79 31.62 16.95
C SER A 665 -1.33 33.01 16.61
N GLN A 666 -1.22 33.99 17.51
CA GLN A 666 -1.58 35.37 17.21
C GLN A 666 -0.53 36.00 16.29
N SER A 667 -0.92 36.19 15.03
CA SER A 667 -0.33 37.20 14.17
C SER A 667 -0.52 38.55 14.85
N ARG A 668 0.50 39.03 15.55
CA ARG A 668 0.55 40.44 15.91
C ARG A 668 0.69 41.16 14.57
N LYS A 669 -0.43 41.71 14.07
CA LYS A 669 -0.43 42.66 12.95
C LYS A 669 0.75 43.58 13.19
N ALA A 670 1.76 43.51 12.33
CA ALA A 670 2.89 44.41 12.40
C ALA A 670 2.30 45.80 12.19
N GLU A 671 2.09 46.53 13.29
CA GLU A 671 1.53 47.89 13.34
C GLU A 671 2.52 48.93 12.75
N GLY A 672 3.29 48.55 11.72
CA GLY A 672 4.29 49.39 11.10
C GLY A 672 4.69 49.02 9.66
N ASP A 673 4.40 47.80 9.18
CA ASP A 673 4.79 47.39 7.81
C ASP A 673 3.61 47.15 6.85
N ASP A 674 2.37 47.06 7.37
CA ASP A 674 1.17 46.80 6.57
C ASP A 674 0.66 48.03 5.79
N GLU A 675 1.16 49.24 6.08
CA GLU A 675 0.87 50.47 5.31
C GLU A 675 1.73 50.59 4.04
N ALA A 676 2.93 49.99 4.02
CA ALA A 676 3.86 50.14 2.90
C ALA A 676 3.45 49.32 1.65
N PHE A 677 2.68 48.23 1.83
CA PHE A 677 2.34 47.31 0.74
C PHE A 677 0.83 47.19 0.44
N ARG A 678 -0.04 47.88 1.18
CA ARG A 678 -1.46 48.08 0.83
C ARG A 678 -1.70 49.53 0.45
N GLY A 679 -1.42 49.90 -0.81
CA GLY A 679 -1.71 51.28 -1.17
C GLY A 679 -1.71 51.67 -2.63
N SER A 680 -1.02 50.97 -3.54
CA SER A 680 -0.94 51.44 -4.93
C SER A 680 -2.28 51.30 -5.65
N VAL A 681 -3.05 52.39 -5.69
CA VAL A 681 -4.30 52.51 -6.45
C VAL A 681 -3.97 53.12 -7.81
N LEU A 682 -4.72 52.73 -8.82
CA LEU A 682 -4.71 53.36 -10.14
C LEU A 682 -5.91 54.30 -10.23
N GLU A 683 -5.67 55.59 -10.41
CA GLU A 683 -6.73 56.56 -10.62
C GLU A 683 -6.55 57.31 -11.95
N THR A 684 -7.64 57.54 -12.66
CA THR A 684 -7.62 58.39 -13.86
C THR A 684 -7.95 59.83 -13.47
N LEU A 685 -7.04 60.75 -13.75
CA LEU A 685 -7.17 62.17 -13.45
C LEU A 685 -7.19 62.98 -14.75
N HIS A 686 -8.27 63.71 -14.96
CA HIS A 686 -8.41 64.62 -16.10
C HIS A 686 -7.60 65.90 -15.87
N LEU A 687 -6.72 66.25 -16.80
CA LEU A 687 -5.90 67.47 -16.72
C LEU A 687 -6.66 68.70 -17.22
N PRO A 688 -6.93 69.70 -16.37
CA PRO A 688 -7.45 70.99 -16.83
C PRO A 688 -6.36 71.77 -17.60
N PRO A 689 -6.75 72.79 -18.39
CA PRO A 689 -5.78 73.66 -19.05
C PRO A 689 -4.92 74.39 -18.01
N GLY A 690 -3.60 74.30 -18.15
CA GLY A 690 -2.64 74.83 -17.19
C GLY A 690 -1.22 74.93 -17.75
N PRO A 691 -0.29 75.55 -16.99
CA PRO A 691 1.08 75.83 -17.44
C PRO A 691 1.96 74.60 -17.68
N TRP A 692 1.49 73.40 -17.30
CA TRP A 692 2.13 72.11 -17.60
C TRP A 692 1.91 71.64 -19.06
N SER A 693 0.97 72.26 -19.79
CA SER A 693 0.69 71.92 -21.19
C SER A 693 1.91 72.20 -22.08
N GLY A 694 2.37 71.20 -22.84
CA GLY A 694 3.51 71.27 -23.74
C GLY A 694 4.86 70.89 -23.12
N GLN A 695 4.93 70.67 -21.80
CA GLN A 695 6.14 70.21 -21.09
C GLN A 695 6.25 68.68 -21.09
N THR A 696 7.48 68.16 -21.06
CA THR A 696 7.70 66.70 -21.00
C THR A 696 7.56 66.15 -19.58
N LEU A 697 7.20 64.87 -19.45
CA LEU A 697 7.13 64.21 -18.14
C LEU A 697 8.42 64.29 -17.33
N ALA A 698 9.58 64.26 -18.00
CA ALA A 698 10.89 64.43 -17.36
C ALA A 698 11.13 65.87 -16.87
N GLN A 699 10.61 66.88 -17.56
CA GLN A 699 10.69 68.28 -17.11
C GLN A 699 9.83 68.51 -15.87
N LEU A 700 8.62 67.93 -15.85
CA LEU A 700 7.67 68.09 -14.76
C LEU A 700 8.09 67.34 -13.48
N ASN A 701 8.95 66.32 -13.59
CA ASN A 701 9.51 65.55 -12.46
C ASN A 701 8.47 65.08 -11.42
N ILE A 702 7.25 64.78 -11.88
CA ILE A 702 6.08 64.49 -11.04
C ILE A 702 6.38 63.40 -10.03
N GLY A 703 6.94 62.26 -10.47
CA GLY A 703 7.21 61.14 -9.56
C GLY A 703 8.20 61.45 -8.44
N ARG A 704 9.12 62.39 -8.63
CA ARG A 704 10.02 62.84 -7.56
C ARG A 704 9.33 63.82 -6.61
N LEU A 705 8.43 64.64 -7.12
CA LEU A 705 7.72 65.66 -6.33
C LEU A 705 6.57 65.08 -5.50
N THR A 706 5.87 64.06 -6.03
CA THR A 706 4.61 63.56 -5.45
C THR A 706 4.65 62.08 -5.08
N GLY A 707 5.71 61.36 -5.46
CA GLY A 707 5.82 59.90 -5.28
C GLY A 707 5.04 59.08 -6.31
N THR A 708 4.15 59.70 -7.09
CA THR A 708 3.27 58.99 -8.04
C THR A 708 3.93 58.67 -9.37
N ARG A 709 3.57 57.55 -10.00
CA ARG A 709 4.01 57.18 -11.34
C ARG A 709 2.88 57.29 -12.36
N ILE A 710 3.13 57.92 -13.52
CA ILE A 710 2.16 57.97 -14.61
C ILE A 710 2.25 56.67 -15.40
N ALA A 711 1.19 55.87 -15.32
CA ALA A 711 1.07 54.56 -15.97
C ALA A 711 0.51 54.67 -17.40
N GLY A 712 -0.21 55.75 -17.73
CA GLY A 712 -0.72 55.99 -19.07
C GLY A 712 -1.26 57.41 -19.28
N ILE A 713 -1.33 57.82 -20.54
CA ILE A 713 -1.92 59.09 -20.99
C ILE A 713 -2.97 58.74 -22.04
N ARG A 714 -4.19 59.23 -21.88
CA ARG A 714 -5.24 59.12 -22.89
C ARG A 714 -5.57 60.51 -23.44
N ARG A 715 -5.42 60.66 -24.75
CA ARG A 715 -5.67 61.89 -25.50
C ARG A 715 -6.77 61.64 -26.52
N GLY A 716 -8.00 62.03 -26.21
CA GLY A 716 -9.16 61.70 -27.05
C GLY A 716 -9.31 60.18 -27.23
N LYS A 717 -9.06 59.66 -28.45
CA LYS A 717 -9.15 58.23 -28.80
C LYS A 717 -7.82 57.47 -28.72
N THR A 718 -6.68 58.16 -28.59
CA THR A 718 -5.36 57.51 -28.48
C THR A 718 -4.99 57.30 -27.02
N THR A 719 -4.52 56.10 -26.67
CA THR A 719 -4.03 55.77 -25.33
C THR A 719 -2.57 55.35 -25.44
N ILE A 720 -1.71 56.04 -24.70
CA ILE A 720 -0.28 55.77 -24.57
C ILE A 720 -0.07 55.10 -23.22
N ILE A 721 0.31 53.82 -23.23
CA ILE A 721 0.56 53.03 -22.02
C ILE A 721 2.07 53.08 -21.74
N SER A 722 2.45 53.40 -20.50
CA SER A 722 3.84 53.56 -20.06
C SER A 722 4.61 54.66 -20.83
N PRO A 723 4.18 55.94 -20.73
CA PRO A 723 4.78 57.04 -21.47
C PRO A 723 6.26 57.24 -21.09
N SER A 724 7.09 57.53 -22.08
CA SER A 724 8.50 57.84 -21.84
C SER A 724 8.68 59.22 -21.20
N GLY A 725 9.83 59.48 -20.58
CA GLY A 725 10.12 60.79 -19.99
C GLY A 725 10.10 61.96 -21.00
N GLN A 726 10.17 61.69 -22.31
CA GLN A 726 10.09 62.71 -23.36
C GLN A 726 8.66 63.02 -23.80
N GLU A 727 7.67 62.25 -23.34
CA GLU A 727 6.27 62.46 -23.72
C GLU A 727 5.75 63.79 -23.15
N ARG A 728 5.05 64.57 -23.97
CA ARG A 728 4.52 65.88 -23.60
C ARG A 728 3.07 65.78 -23.14
N LEU A 729 2.76 66.42 -22.02
CA LEU A 729 1.37 66.54 -21.54
C LEU A 729 0.64 67.65 -22.30
N GLU A 730 -0.57 67.37 -22.76
CA GLU A 730 -1.45 68.37 -23.39
C GLU A 730 -2.66 68.66 -22.50
N SER A 731 -3.26 69.84 -22.71
CA SER A 731 -4.48 70.23 -22.01
C SER A 731 -5.64 69.31 -22.42
N GLY A 732 -6.33 68.72 -21.44
CA GLY A 732 -7.42 67.75 -21.68
C GLY A 732 -6.98 66.29 -21.74
N ASP A 733 -5.71 65.97 -21.49
CA ASP A 733 -5.24 64.60 -21.34
C ASP A 733 -5.80 63.95 -20.05
N ASP A 734 -6.22 62.69 -20.15
CA ASP A 734 -6.55 61.84 -19.01
C ASP A 734 -5.31 61.05 -18.57
N LEU A 735 -4.81 61.32 -17.37
CA LEU A 735 -3.65 60.61 -16.81
C LEU A 735 -4.08 59.44 -15.95
N LEU A 736 -3.59 58.26 -16.27
CA LEU A 736 -3.65 57.11 -15.37
C LEU A 736 -2.45 57.17 -14.42
N VAL A 737 -2.71 57.46 -13.15
CA VAL A 737 -1.69 57.67 -12.12
C VAL A 737 -1.72 56.50 -11.13
N ALA A 738 -0.55 55.92 -10.88
CA ALA A 738 -0.32 54.84 -9.93
C ALA A 738 0.44 55.37 -8.71
N GLY A 739 -0.07 55.10 -7.52
CA GLY A 739 0.60 55.46 -6.26
C GLY A 739 -0.29 55.18 -5.06
N THR A 740 0.22 55.41 -3.85
CA THR A 740 -0.58 55.32 -2.63
C THR A 740 -1.69 56.39 -2.62
N LEU A 741 -2.78 56.18 -1.87
CA LEU A 741 -3.84 57.20 -1.75
C LEU A 741 -3.29 58.56 -1.28
N ALA A 742 -2.27 58.55 -0.42
CA ALA A 742 -1.58 59.75 0.05
C ALA A 742 -0.76 60.42 -1.07
N GLU A 743 -0.05 59.65 -1.89
CA GLU A 743 0.71 60.13 -3.04
C GLU A 743 -0.20 60.72 -4.13
N ILE A 744 -1.32 60.04 -4.45
CA ILE A 744 -2.30 60.54 -5.42
C ILE A 744 -2.94 61.85 -4.91
N ALA A 745 -3.24 61.94 -3.61
CA ALA A 745 -3.72 63.19 -3.00
C ALA A 745 -2.65 64.31 -3.05
N ALA A 746 -1.36 63.97 -2.92
CA ALA A 746 -0.27 64.92 -3.11
C ALA A 746 -0.18 65.39 -4.58
N PHE A 747 -0.36 64.47 -5.54
CA PHE A 747 -0.41 64.80 -6.96
C PHE A 747 -1.57 65.75 -7.30
N ARG A 748 -2.78 65.51 -6.78
CA ARG A 748 -3.91 66.43 -6.96
C ARG A 748 -3.65 67.82 -6.38
N ARG A 749 -2.97 67.91 -5.22
CA ARG A 749 -2.60 69.18 -4.60
C ARG A 749 -1.56 69.93 -5.44
N TRP A 750 -0.55 69.22 -5.93
CA TRP A 750 0.43 69.78 -6.86
C TRP A 750 -0.26 70.33 -8.12
N LEU A 751 -1.20 69.58 -8.71
CA LEU A 751 -1.95 70.02 -9.88
C LEU A 751 -2.72 71.32 -9.63
N LYS A 752 -3.37 71.42 -8.46
CA LYS A 752 -4.10 72.65 -8.05
C LYS A 752 -3.17 73.83 -7.83
N SER A 753 -2.00 73.62 -7.21
CA SER A 753 -1.03 74.71 -6.96
C SER A 753 -0.44 75.31 -8.23
N GLN A 754 -0.49 74.59 -9.34
CA GLN A 754 0.04 75.02 -10.62
C GLN A 754 -1.03 75.75 -11.47
N GLN A 755 -2.30 75.80 -11.03
CA GLN A 755 -3.33 76.58 -11.73
C GLN A 755 -3.18 78.07 -11.40
N PRO A 756 -3.26 78.98 -12.40
CA PRO A 756 -3.31 80.41 -12.11
C PRO A 756 -4.57 80.72 -11.29
N VAL A 757 -4.40 81.39 -10.16
CA VAL A 757 -5.51 81.82 -9.28
C VAL A 757 -6.41 82.75 -10.08
N ALA A 758 -7.63 82.31 -10.38
CA ALA A 758 -8.67 83.20 -10.87
C ALA A 758 -8.97 84.22 -9.76
N ALA A 759 -8.70 85.49 -10.03
CA ALA A 759 -9.13 86.59 -9.16
C ALA A 759 -10.66 86.52 -9.01
N SER A 760 -11.14 86.50 -7.76
CA SER A 760 -12.51 86.89 -7.44
C SER A 760 -12.63 88.41 -7.59
N ALA A 761 -13.50 88.83 -8.53
CA ALA A 761 -13.74 90.20 -9.00
C ALA A 761 -12.73 90.74 -10.03
#